data_AF-A0A2J7ZVE0-F1
#
_entry.id   AF-A0A2J7ZVE0-F1
#
_cell.length_a   1.000
_cell.length_b   1.000
_cell.length_c   1.000
_cell.angle_alpha   90.00
_cell.angle_beta   90.00
_cell.angle_gamma   90.00
#
_symmetry.space_group_name_H-M   'P 1'
#
loop_
_entity.id
_entity.type
_entity.pdbx_description
1 polymer ?
#
loop_
_entity_poly.entity_id
_entity_poly.type
_entity_poly.pdbx_seq_one_letter_code
_entity_poly.pdbx_strand_id
1 'polypeptide(L)'
;MAMTAVPPEGEGVVTSVISLITIEIPANKEAAAAASKALFPSLAACAATSAGVARALCGRAEQLGRLGARERAGANVTPKDLVGAVTWMMRMMASRVGSAPPGEGADCLPDLLAAEGWSLRMLTTPAGLAGATPQYVASAVYRLGALVRGSSLGPPRLWNTLSPAGQDTCIKRLLPTHLLCSMDRMLRYLAVNDAARCVASSYYEAMGALLTPLLRASLQRWQQRRLRWRRQQQQCAGASATVGAAEGGVGTAGGSARSGEGVVQSDCEAGKMWSVQAEAGVLVTLAKLARWDVAHLSDGRSRSGGMPDLFMTDSPLPSMALLLAFEGCYKNGLSSLLPLLTDPTKTAAAQPGGDGLGGVGGGELALAAAAVRRGLGEMVDLCGGEALPAIAALSEEMVAFMKRPGSANRMLTGVGGPNGQPILSANVRLLAQSVVQIVCHCSPAALVAAVPQRTLAAMARLVREVEKRMRRLGGAAANPTVAFDVQQSSGLLSLAVMVLTSDEALRVACVPGWLWGTPLPRGSDDQVECELEQLSNLTGPDYAITCPIVRVHSAAAAPLAGKIWRTDREACWPMVMALARKHLQTARAFSVGSKVRWWSESFARRAEGGEGGEEAVWHWPPRSLRLCNNPGCGNFGGASEEELDLKKCRCRAVRYCGPACQKEHWHAGHKAVCM
;
A
#
# COMPACT_ATOMS: atom_id res chain seq x y z
N MET A 1 -50.29 29.79 7.77
CA MET A 1 -48.92 30.31 7.79
C MET A 1 -47.96 29.14 7.71
N ALA A 2 -47.51 28.82 6.50
CA ALA A 2 -46.46 27.83 6.29
C ALA A 2 -45.11 28.50 6.61
N MET A 3 -44.41 28.02 7.63
CA MET A 3 -43.04 28.45 7.89
C MET A 3 -42.18 27.96 6.73
N THR A 4 -41.86 28.87 5.80
CA THR A 4 -40.82 28.66 4.80
C THR A 4 -39.50 28.51 5.52
N ALA A 5 -39.00 27.28 5.56
CA ALA A 5 -37.67 26.98 6.05
C ALA A 5 -36.66 27.76 5.20
N VAL A 6 -35.85 28.59 5.85
CA VAL A 6 -34.71 29.26 5.24
C VAL A 6 -33.75 28.15 4.75
N PRO A 7 -33.43 28.08 3.45
CA PRO A 7 -32.53 27.04 2.95
C PRO A 7 -31.15 27.23 3.61
N PRO A 8 -30.45 26.14 3.97
CA PRO A 8 -29.12 26.23 4.55
C PRO A 8 -28.20 27.00 3.60
N GLU A 9 -27.35 27.91 4.13
CA GLU A 9 -26.52 28.88 3.39
C GLU A 9 -25.66 28.27 2.24
N GLY A 10 -25.48 26.95 2.19
CA GLY A 10 -24.77 26.25 1.11
C GLY A 10 -25.61 25.96 -0.15
N GLU A 11 -26.94 25.93 -0.08
CA GLU A 11 -27.80 25.49 -1.19
C GLU A 11 -27.88 26.53 -2.33
N GLY A 12 -27.85 27.81 -1.97
CA GLY A 12 -27.79 28.92 -2.94
C GLY A 12 -26.48 28.95 -3.74
N VAL A 13 -25.35 28.66 -3.08
CA VAL A 13 -24.02 28.65 -3.72
C VAL A 13 -23.90 27.50 -4.71
N VAL A 14 -24.32 26.28 -4.33
CA VAL A 14 -24.24 25.11 -5.22
C VAL A 14 -25.13 25.29 -6.45
N THR A 15 -26.36 25.77 -6.25
CA THR A 15 -27.30 25.98 -7.37
C THR A 15 -26.79 27.10 -8.29
N SER A 16 -26.26 28.19 -7.73
CA SER A 16 -25.67 29.29 -8.53
C SER A 16 -24.45 28.83 -9.32
N VAL A 17 -23.58 28.02 -8.70
CA VAL A 17 -22.40 27.44 -9.36
C VAL A 17 -22.82 26.48 -10.47
N ILE A 18 -23.79 25.60 -10.24
CA ILE A 18 -24.28 24.69 -11.28
C ILE A 18 -24.86 25.50 -12.43
N SER A 19 -25.78 26.45 -12.16
CA SER A 19 -26.38 27.30 -13.18
C SER A 19 -25.34 28.11 -13.97
N LEU A 20 -24.31 28.66 -13.31
CA LEU A 20 -23.20 29.36 -13.98
C LEU A 20 -22.37 28.46 -14.89
N ILE A 21 -22.23 27.18 -14.54
CA ILE A 21 -21.39 26.21 -15.27
C ILE A 21 -22.17 25.50 -16.39
N THR A 22 -23.48 25.29 -16.22
CA THR A 22 -24.30 24.55 -17.19
C THR A 22 -24.72 25.36 -18.42
N ILE A 23 -24.61 26.69 -18.38
CA ILE A 23 -25.15 27.55 -19.46
C ILE A 23 -24.31 27.46 -20.75
N GLU A 24 -22.99 27.25 -20.70
CA GLU A 24 -22.19 26.99 -21.90
C GLU A 24 -20.99 26.09 -21.56
N ILE A 25 -21.01 24.82 -22.00
CA ILE A 25 -19.80 23.98 -22.02
C ILE A 25 -19.14 24.22 -23.38
N PRO A 26 -18.09 25.05 -23.48
CA PRO A 26 -17.40 25.18 -24.73
C PRO A 26 -16.68 23.87 -25.08
N ALA A 27 -16.85 23.41 -26.32
CA ALA A 27 -16.35 22.11 -26.78
C ALA A 27 -14.80 22.03 -26.86
N ASN A 28 -14.07 23.15 -26.80
CA ASN A 28 -12.63 23.20 -27.03
C ASN A 28 -11.83 23.76 -25.83
N LYS A 29 -10.61 23.25 -25.64
CA LYS A 29 -9.63 23.63 -24.61
C LYS A 29 -9.35 25.14 -24.56
N GLU A 30 -9.33 25.81 -25.71
CA GLU A 30 -9.05 27.24 -25.82
C GLU A 30 -10.10 28.10 -25.10
N ALA A 31 -11.37 27.73 -25.24
CA ALA A 31 -12.46 28.44 -24.59
C ALA A 31 -12.50 28.17 -23.07
N ALA A 32 -12.12 26.97 -22.61
CA ALA A 32 -11.91 26.73 -21.18
C ALA A 32 -10.76 27.58 -20.61
N ALA A 33 -9.69 27.77 -21.37
CA ALA A 33 -8.58 28.65 -20.99
C ALA A 33 -9.02 30.13 -20.92
N ALA A 34 -9.80 30.60 -21.89
CA ALA A 34 -10.34 31.96 -21.93
C ALA A 34 -11.33 32.23 -20.79
N ALA A 35 -12.30 31.33 -20.57
CA ALA A 35 -13.25 31.43 -19.46
C ALA A 35 -12.54 31.42 -18.12
N SER A 36 -11.56 30.54 -17.94
CA SER A 36 -10.75 30.53 -16.73
C SER A 36 -10.03 31.87 -16.53
N LYS A 37 -9.40 32.44 -17.57
CA LYS A 37 -8.77 33.78 -17.56
C LYS A 37 -9.71 34.89 -17.13
N ALA A 38 -10.95 34.87 -17.60
CA ALA A 38 -11.96 35.85 -17.23
C ALA A 38 -12.45 35.70 -15.78
N LEU A 39 -12.60 34.46 -15.30
CA LEU A 39 -13.20 34.17 -13.99
C LEU A 39 -12.23 34.29 -12.81
N PHE A 40 -10.93 34.06 -13.03
CA PHE A 40 -9.95 34.02 -11.94
C PHE A 40 -8.80 35.02 -12.16
N PRO A 41 -8.52 35.91 -11.19
CA PRO A 41 -7.44 36.89 -11.35
C PRO A 41 -6.03 36.26 -11.29
N SER A 42 -5.86 35.08 -10.68
CA SER A 42 -4.57 34.39 -10.52
C SER A 42 -4.73 32.87 -10.47
N LEU A 43 -3.64 32.11 -10.59
CA LEU A 43 -3.67 30.65 -10.38
C LEU A 43 -4.07 30.30 -8.94
N ALA A 44 -3.54 31.03 -7.95
CA ALA A 44 -3.89 30.82 -6.55
C ALA A 44 -5.40 31.00 -6.29
N ALA A 45 -6.01 32.04 -6.87
CA ALA A 45 -7.45 32.25 -6.78
C ALA A 45 -8.24 31.12 -7.46
N CYS A 46 -7.76 30.64 -8.62
CA CYS A 46 -8.36 29.50 -9.31
C CYS A 46 -8.29 28.21 -8.48
N ALA A 47 -7.13 27.89 -7.91
CA ALA A 47 -6.91 26.69 -7.10
C ALA A 47 -7.76 26.71 -5.81
N ALA A 48 -7.72 27.81 -5.06
CA ALA A 48 -8.50 27.96 -3.82
C ALA A 48 -10.00 27.90 -4.09
N THR A 49 -10.49 28.58 -5.14
CA THR A 49 -11.91 28.53 -5.52
C THR A 49 -12.32 27.13 -5.98
N SER A 50 -11.49 26.47 -6.78
CA SER A 50 -11.74 25.09 -7.24
C SER A 50 -11.84 24.12 -6.06
N ALA A 51 -10.97 24.27 -5.05
CA ALA A 51 -11.04 23.47 -3.82
C ALA A 51 -12.32 23.74 -3.02
N GLY A 52 -12.71 25.00 -2.88
CA GLY A 52 -13.96 25.39 -2.21
C GLY A 52 -15.21 24.84 -2.91
N VAL A 53 -15.29 24.97 -4.23
CA VAL A 53 -16.39 24.45 -5.04
C VAL A 53 -16.43 22.93 -5.02
N ALA A 54 -15.31 22.24 -5.21
CA ALA A 54 -15.25 20.78 -5.16
C ALA A 54 -15.71 20.26 -3.79
N ARG A 55 -15.33 20.93 -2.69
CA ARG A 55 -15.79 20.61 -1.34
C ARG A 55 -17.30 20.80 -1.17
N ALA A 56 -17.86 21.89 -1.69
CA ALA A 56 -19.30 22.15 -1.62
C ALA A 56 -20.11 21.12 -2.42
N LEU A 57 -19.67 20.81 -3.64
CA LEU A 57 -20.27 19.77 -4.48
C LEU A 57 -20.18 18.39 -3.83
N CYS A 58 -19.03 18.07 -3.21
CA CYS A 58 -18.87 16.84 -2.44
C CYS A 58 -19.87 16.77 -1.29
N GLY A 59 -19.99 17.82 -0.48
CA GLY A 59 -20.94 17.87 0.62
C GLY A 59 -22.39 17.68 0.16
N ARG A 60 -22.78 18.29 -0.97
CA ARG A 60 -24.10 18.09 -1.57
C ARG A 60 -24.30 16.65 -2.04
N ALA A 61 -23.32 16.06 -2.73
CA ALA A 61 -23.40 14.69 -3.20
C ALA A 61 -23.53 13.68 -2.05
N GLU A 62 -22.84 13.92 -0.93
CA GLU A 62 -22.96 13.12 0.30
C GLU A 62 -24.34 13.25 0.95
N GLN A 63 -24.91 14.46 1.01
CA GLN A 63 -26.26 14.70 1.55
C GLN A 63 -27.35 13.96 0.75
N LEU A 64 -27.20 13.85 -0.57
CA LEU A 64 -28.15 13.10 -1.40
C LEU A 64 -28.12 11.59 -1.10
N GLY A 65 -27.01 11.07 -0.56
CA GLY A 65 -26.85 9.68 -0.16
C GLY A 65 -27.16 8.70 -1.30
N ARG A 66 -27.73 7.53 -0.96
CA ARG A 66 -28.14 6.52 -1.96
C ARG A 66 -29.32 6.96 -2.82
N LEU A 67 -30.17 7.85 -2.31
CA LEU A 67 -31.34 8.35 -3.03
C LEU A 67 -30.95 9.28 -4.18
N GLY A 68 -29.81 9.97 -4.05
CA GLY A 68 -29.22 10.79 -5.11
C GLY A 68 -28.81 10.03 -6.36
N ALA A 69 -28.59 8.71 -6.27
CA ALA A 69 -28.24 7.90 -7.43
C ALA A 69 -29.42 7.72 -8.41
N ARG A 70 -30.66 8.01 -7.99
CA ARG A 70 -31.85 7.93 -8.84
C ARG A 70 -32.23 9.32 -9.32
N GLU A 71 -32.30 9.51 -10.63
CA GLU A 71 -32.93 10.70 -11.22
C GLU A 71 -34.39 10.75 -10.75
N ARG A 72 -34.76 11.81 -10.03
CA ARG A 72 -36.16 12.09 -9.67
C ARG A 72 -36.68 13.14 -10.64
N ALA A 73 -37.83 12.86 -11.26
CA ALA A 73 -38.53 13.85 -12.06
C ALA A 73 -38.79 15.11 -11.21
N GLY A 74 -38.36 16.28 -11.69
CA GLY A 74 -38.48 17.56 -10.98
C GLY A 74 -37.35 17.90 -10.00
N ALA A 75 -36.26 17.11 -9.93
CA ALA A 75 -35.08 17.50 -9.16
C ALA A 75 -34.33 18.66 -9.87
N ASN A 76 -34.03 19.73 -9.13
CA ASN A 76 -33.29 20.88 -9.65
C ASN A 76 -31.81 20.60 -9.96
N VAL A 77 -31.27 19.48 -9.45
CA VAL A 77 -29.87 19.07 -9.64
C VAL A 77 -29.82 17.57 -9.82
N THR A 78 -29.32 17.10 -10.96
CA THR A 78 -29.11 15.69 -11.25
C THR A 78 -27.67 15.25 -10.92
N PRO A 79 -27.42 13.94 -10.77
CA PRO A 79 -26.06 13.38 -10.70
C PRO A 79 -25.14 13.83 -11.84
N LYS A 80 -25.67 13.92 -13.06
CA LYS A 80 -24.93 14.35 -14.24
C LYS A 80 -24.54 15.83 -14.14
N ASP A 81 -25.40 16.68 -13.58
CA ASP A 81 -25.09 18.09 -13.38
C ASP A 81 -23.96 18.28 -12.37
N LEU A 82 -23.99 17.53 -11.26
CA LEU A 82 -22.91 17.54 -10.25
C LEU A 82 -21.57 17.13 -10.88
N VAL A 83 -21.55 16.01 -11.60
CA VAL A 83 -20.35 15.49 -12.26
C VAL A 83 -19.88 16.46 -13.36
N GLY A 84 -20.79 17.00 -14.16
CA GLY A 84 -20.48 18.02 -15.18
C GLY A 84 -19.84 19.26 -14.58
N ALA A 85 -20.41 19.79 -13.49
CA ALA A 85 -19.92 20.97 -12.80
C ALA A 85 -18.50 20.78 -12.25
N VAL A 86 -18.23 19.68 -11.53
CA VAL A 86 -16.88 19.43 -11.00
C VAL A 86 -15.88 19.15 -12.13
N THR A 87 -16.30 18.44 -13.19
CA THR A 87 -15.45 18.16 -14.36
C THR A 87 -14.98 19.44 -15.02
N TRP A 88 -15.90 20.36 -15.24
CA TRP A 88 -15.61 21.63 -15.89
C TRP A 88 -14.66 22.49 -15.03
N MET A 89 -14.92 22.56 -13.72
CA MET A 89 -14.03 23.25 -12.78
C MET A 89 -12.60 22.69 -12.82
N MET A 90 -12.45 21.35 -12.77
CA MET A 90 -11.13 20.72 -12.84
C MET A 90 -10.44 20.94 -14.20
N ARG A 91 -11.19 21.03 -15.31
CA ARG A 91 -10.63 21.35 -16.63
C ARG A 91 -10.10 22.78 -16.70
N MET A 92 -10.83 23.76 -16.16
CA MET A 92 -10.36 25.14 -16.07
C MET A 92 -9.09 25.25 -15.23
N MET A 93 -9.08 24.58 -14.07
CA MET A 93 -7.92 24.53 -13.19
C MET A 93 -6.70 23.91 -13.91
N ALA A 94 -6.87 22.74 -14.54
CA ALA A 94 -5.80 22.07 -15.28
C ALA A 94 -5.25 22.93 -16.42
N SER A 95 -6.11 23.65 -17.15
CA SER A 95 -5.68 24.57 -18.21
C SER A 95 -4.81 25.70 -17.66
N ARG A 96 -5.13 26.24 -16.47
CA ARG A 96 -4.32 27.30 -15.84
C ARG A 96 -2.98 26.78 -15.38
N VAL A 97 -2.97 25.63 -14.69
CA VAL A 97 -1.75 24.97 -14.23
C VAL A 97 -0.81 24.70 -15.41
N GLY A 98 -1.34 24.21 -16.53
CA GLY A 98 -0.55 23.96 -17.74
C GLY A 98 0.11 25.19 -18.37
N SER A 99 -0.43 26.39 -18.11
CA SER A 99 0.11 27.66 -18.61
C SER A 99 0.97 28.42 -17.61
N ALA A 100 1.01 27.98 -16.35
CA ALA A 100 1.67 28.71 -15.27
C ALA A 100 3.17 28.37 -15.18
N PRO A 101 4.03 29.31 -14.73
CA PRO A 101 5.40 29.01 -14.38
C PRO A 101 5.48 27.92 -13.28
N PRO A 102 6.48 27.02 -13.30
CA PRO A 102 6.59 25.95 -12.30
C PRO A 102 6.60 26.41 -10.85
N GLY A 103 7.19 27.58 -10.55
CA GLY A 103 7.19 28.17 -9.21
C GLY A 103 5.78 28.52 -8.71
N GLU A 104 4.97 29.20 -9.55
CA GLU A 104 3.59 29.54 -9.21
C GLU A 104 2.73 28.28 -9.03
N GLY A 105 2.96 27.26 -9.87
CA GLY A 105 2.31 25.95 -9.74
C GLY A 105 2.65 25.24 -8.44
N ALA A 106 3.92 25.29 -8.00
CA ALA A 106 4.37 24.70 -6.74
C ALA A 106 3.74 25.39 -5.52
N ASP A 107 3.66 26.72 -5.52
CA ASP A 107 3.05 27.51 -4.44
C ASP A 107 1.55 27.22 -4.30
N CYS A 108 0.87 26.92 -5.41
CA CYS A 108 -0.56 26.58 -5.43
C CYS A 108 -0.84 25.07 -5.20
N LEU A 109 0.18 24.21 -5.16
CA LEU A 109 0.00 22.76 -5.11
C LEU A 109 -0.89 22.25 -3.96
N PRO A 110 -0.82 22.82 -2.72
CA PRO A 110 -1.70 22.37 -1.64
C PRO A 110 -3.19 22.49 -1.95
N ASP A 111 -3.61 23.59 -2.58
CA ASP A 111 -5.02 23.82 -2.93
C ASP A 111 -5.42 23.07 -4.21
N LEU A 112 -4.50 22.91 -5.18
CA LEU A 112 -4.72 22.04 -6.36
C LEU A 112 -4.97 20.58 -5.95
N LEU A 113 -4.16 20.05 -5.04
CA LEU A 113 -4.33 18.70 -4.50
C LEU A 113 -5.61 18.59 -3.68
N ALA A 114 -5.95 19.61 -2.88
CA ALA A 114 -7.23 19.62 -2.15
C ALA A 114 -8.43 19.60 -3.11
N ALA A 115 -8.39 20.37 -4.20
CA ALA A 115 -9.43 20.39 -5.22
C ALA A 115 -9.65 19.02 -5.86
N GLU A 116 -8.58 18.34 -6.30
CA GLU A 116 -8.69 16.98 -6.82
C GLU A 116 -9.14 16.00 -5.75
N GLY A 117 -8.63 16.09 -4.51
CA GLY A 117 -9.05 15.21 -3.41
C GLY A 117 -10.56 15.29 -3.13
N TRP A 118 -11.11 16.50 -3.07
CA TRP A 118 -12.55 16.71 -2.91
C TRP A 118 -13.36 16.27 -4.12
N SER A 119 -12.84 16.49 -5.33
CA SER A 119 -13.43 16.01 -6.57
C SER A 119 -13.54 14.48 -6.54
N LEU A 120 -12.44 13.77 -6.27
CA LEU A 120 -12.43 12.31 -6.18
C LEU A 120 -13.39 11.77 -5.11
N ARG A 121 -13.45 12.42 -3.94
CA ARG A 121 -14.41 12.06 -2.90
C ARG A 121 -15.84 12.21 -3.40
N MET A 122 -16.17 13.31 -4.07
CA MET A 122 -17.48 13.53 -4.68
C MET A 122 -17.82 12.42 -5.68
N LEU A 123 -16.87 12.07 -6.56
CA LEU A 123 -17.07 11.02 -7.56
C LEU A 123 -17.33 9.64 -6.98
N THR A 124 -16.84 9.37 -5.77
CA THR A 124 -17.04 8.09 -5.08
C THR A 124 -18.30 8.02 -4.23
N THR A 125 -19.10 9.08 -4.22
CA THR A 125 -20.44 9.05 -3.64
C THR A 125 -21.39 8.25 -4.54
N PRO A 126 -22.52 7.73 -4.04
CA PRO A 126 -23.51 7.07 -4.89
C PRO A 126 -24.04 7.97 -6.02
N ALA A 127 -24.21 9.28 -5.76
CA ALA A 127 -24.58 10.24 -6.79
C ALA A 127 -23.46 10.45 -7.81
N GLY A 128 -22.22 10.63 -7.35
CA GLY A 128 -21.05 10.79 -8.23
C GLY A 128 -20.88 9.60 -9.18
N LEU A 129 -20.92 8.37 -8.66
CA LEU A 129 -20.79 7.15 -9.47
C LEU A 129 -21.95 6.94 -10.45
N ALA A 130 -23.17 7.41 -10.11
CA ALA A 130 -24.32 7.35 -11.01
C ALA A 130 -24.23 8.36 -12.17
N GLY A 131 -23.59 9.51 -11.93
CA GLY A 131 -23.40 10.56 -12.96
C GLY A 131 -22.11 10.40 -13.78
N ALA A 132 -21.14 9.62 -13.31
CA ALA A 132 -19.81 9.49 -13.90
C ALA A 132 -19.69 8.30 -14.86
N THR A 133 -18.92 8.48 -15.94
CA THR A 133 -18.44 7.37 -16.77
C THR A 133 -17.09 6.84 -16.25
N PRO A 134 -16.72 5.57 -16.53
CA PRO A 134 -15.41 5.03 -16.18
C PRO A 134 -14.24 5.88 -16.71
N GLN A 135 -14.35 6.40 -17.92
CA GLN A 135 -13.32 7.25 -18.55
C GLN A 135 -13.11 8.55 -17.76
N TYR A 136 -14.18 9.11 -17.21
CA TYR A 136 -14.09 10.32 -16.42
C TYR A 136 -13.47 10.08 -15.04
N VAL A 137 -13.87 9.00 -14.36
CA VAL A 137 -13.24 8.55 -13.11
C VAL A 137 -11.74 8.32 -13.33
N ALA A 138 -11.38 7.66 -14.43
CA ALA A 138 -10.00 7.46 -14.84
C ALA A 138 -9.27 8.78 -15.05
N SER A 139 -9.86 9.72 -15.81
CA SER A 139 -9.32 11.07 -16.04
C SER A 139 -8.96 11.80 -14.74
N ALA A 140 -9.78 11.64 -13.69
CA ALA A 140 -9.50 12.27 -12.41
C ALA A 140 -8.27 11.67 -11.69
N VAL A 141 -8.07 10.36 -11.78
CA VAL A 141 -6.83 9.70 -11.29
C VAL A 141 -5.61 10.18 -12.08
N TYR A 142 -5.71 10.26 -13.42
CA TYR A 142 -4.62 10.76 -14.26
C TYR A 142 -4.20 12.19 -13.87
N ARG A 143 -5.16 13.08 -13.59
CA ARG A 143 -4.86 14.46 -13.14
C ARG A 143 -4.14 14.49 -11.81
N LEU A 144 -4.58 13.67 -10.84
CA LEU A 144 -3.89 13.55 -9.55
C LEU A 144 -2.44 13.06 -9.74
N GLY A 145 -2.24 12.00 -10.54
CA GLY A 145 -0.90 11.50 -10.88
C GLY A 145 -0.03 12.57 -11.55
N ALA A 146 -0.59 13.32 -12.50
CA ALA A 146 0.09 14.40 -13.19
C ALA A 146 0.50 15.56 -12.25
N LEU A 147 -0.33 15.94 -11.28
CA LEU A 147 0.02 16.97 -10.28
C LEU A 147 1.17 16.53 -9.38
N VAL A 148 1.23 15.25 -9.03
CA VAL A 148 2.25 14.70 -8.13
C VAL A 148 3.57 14.49 -8.88
N ARG A 149 3.55 13.75 -9.99
CA ARG A 149 4.78 13.25 -10.64
C ARG A 149 5.18 14.03 -11.89
N GLY A 150 4.34 14.95 -12.36
CA GLY A 150 4.48 15.57 -13.68
C GLY A 150 4.20 14.56 -14.79
N SER A 151 3.42 14.97 -15.80
CA SER A 151 3.21 14.17 -17.02
C SER A 151 3.96 14.80 -18.18
N SER A 152 4.16 14.06 -19.28
CA SER A 152 4.64 14.62 -20.56
C SER A 152 3.72 15.72 -21.13
N LEU A 153 2.53 15.91 -20.56
CA LEU A 153 1.49 16.84 -20.99
C LEU A 153 1.26 18.01 -19.99
N GLY A 154 2.10 18.17 -18.96
CA GLY A 154 1.94 19.22 -17.93
C GLY A 154 3.26 19.60 -17.22
N PRO A 155 3.25 20.61 -16.32
CA PRO A 155 4.49 21.18 -15.75
C PRO A 155 5.30 20.15 -14.93
N PRO A 156 6.62 20.38 -14.74
CA PRO A 156 7.54 19.40 -14.17
C PRO A 156 7.19 19.01 -12.72
N ARG A 157 7.39 17.72 -12.36
CA ARG A 157 7.50 17.08 -11.02
C ARG A 157 7.30 17.99 -9.78
N LEU A 158 6.14 18.64 -9.63
CA LEU A 158 5.93 19.68 -8.62
C LEU A 158 6.13 19.15 -7.20
N TRP A 159 5.70 17.91 -6.92
CA TRP A 159 5.88 17.29 -5.61
C TRP A 159 7.35 17.19 -5.17
N ASN A 160 8.24 16.85 -6.10
CA ASN A 160 9.65 16.64 -5.81
C ASN A 160 10.43 17.95 -5.71
N THR A 161 9.88 19.05 -6.21
CA THR A 161 10.47 20.40 -6.05
C THR A 161 10.08 21.05 -4.74
N LEU A 162 9.06 20.54 -4.03
CA LEU A 162 8.64 21.07 -2.74
C LEU A 162 9.65 20.76 -1.64
N SER A 163 9.80 21.71 -0.72
CA SER A 163 10.45 21.46 0.57
C SER A 163 9.63 20.47 1.41
N PRO A 164 10.22 19.81 2.42
CA PRO A 164 9.47 18.95 3.35
C PRO A 164 8.29 19.67 4.02
N ALA A 165 8.41 20.96 4.31
CA ALA A 165 7.33 21.78 4.87
C ALA A 165 6.20 22.03 3.85
N GLY A 166 6.54 22.21 2.58
CA GLY A 166 5.57 22.32 1.49
C GLY A 166 4.79 21.01 1.30
N GLN A 167 5.49 19.87 1.33
CA GLN A 167 4.86 18.54 1.28
C GLN A 167 3.93 18.34 2.48
N ASP A 168 4.36 18.67 3.70
CA ASP A 168 3.51 18.58 4.91
C ASP A 168 2.25 19.46 4.80
N THR A 169 2.37 20.65 4.21
CA THR A 169 1.22 21.54 3.94
C THR A 169 0.23 20.88 2.97
N CYS A 170 0.73 20.26 1.90
CA CYS A 170 -0.10 19.49 0.96
C CYS A 170 -0.84 18.33 1.67
N ILE A 171 -0.13 17.58 2.51
CA ILE A 171 -0.72 16.45 3.26
C ILE A 171 -1.80 16.93 4.22
N LYS A 172 -1.57 18.03 4.95
CA LYS A 172 -2.57 18.64 5.85
C LYS A 172 -3.84 19.07 5.10
N ARG A 173 -3.69 19.62 3.90
CA ARG A 173 -4.82 20.01 3.03
C ARG A 173 -5.58 18.82 2.46
N LEU A 174 -4.88 17.71 2.17
CA LEU A 174 -5.48 16.47 1.66
C LEU A 174 -6.19 15.64 2.74
N LEU A 175 -5.73 15.66 4.00
CA LEU A 175 -6.29 14.82 5.07
C LEU A 175 -7.84 14.85 5.18
N PRO A 176 -8.52 16.00 5.13
CA PRO A 176 -9.98 16.06 5.20
C PRO A 176 -10.72 15.45 4.01
N THR A 177 -10.03 15.23 2.89
CA THR A 177 -10.62 14.70 1.65
C THR A 177 -10.82 13.18 1.69
N HIS A 178 -10.23 12.47 2.66
CA HIS A 178 -10.22 11.00 2.70
C HIS A 178 -9.81 10.39 1.35
N LEU A 179 -8.75 10.96 0.74
CA LEU A 179 -8.28 10.59 -0.59
C LEU A 179 -8.09 9.08 -0.75
N LEU A 180 -7.48 8.40 0.23
CA LEU A 180 -7.19 6.97 0.16
C LEU A 180 -8.46 6.11 0.08
N CYS A 181 -9.49 6.47 0.88
CA CYS A 181 -10.80 5.80 0.82
C CYS A 181 -11.48 6.03 -0.54
N SER A 182 -11.37 7.25 -1.07
CA SER A 182 -11.93 7.61 -2.38
C SER A 182 -11.22 6.81 -3.49
N MET A 183 -9.90 6.69 -3.41
CA MET A 183 -9.10 5.92 -4.36
C MET A 183 -9.38 4.42 -4.30
N ASP A 184 -9.65 3.83 -3.13
CA ASP A 184 -10.10 2.44 -3.02
C ASP A 184 -11.43 2.23 -3.76
N ARG A 185 -12.43 3.07 -3.45
CA ARG A 185 -13.77 2.99 -4.09
C ARG A 185 -13.71 3.18 -5.60
N MET A 186 -12.90 4.12 -6.09
CA MET A 186 -12.69 4.31 -7.53
C MET A 186 -12.06 3.08 -8.16
N LEU A 187 -11.03 2.51 -7.54
CA LEU A 187 -10.33 1.36 -8.08
C LEU A 187 -11.28 0.16 -8.20
N ARG A 188 -12.12 -0.04 -7.18
CA ARG A 188 -13.20 -1.05 -7.19
C ARG A 188 -14.21 -0.80 -8.29
N TYR A 189 -14.71 0.43 -8.40
CA TYR A 189 -15.65 0.81 -9.46
C TYR A 189 -15.05 0.56 -10.85
N LEU A 190 -13.80 0.99 -11.08
CA LEU A 190 -13.11 0.77 -12.33
C LEU A 190 -12.85 -0.73 -12.59
N ALA A 191 -12.59 -1.53 -11.55
CA ALA A 191 -12.40 -2.97 -11.68
C ALA A 191 -13.71 -3.68 -12.11
N VAL A 192 -14.85 -3.28 -11.54
CA VAL A 192 -16.17 -3.79 -11.94
C VAL A 192 -16.50 -3.44 -13.40
N ASN A 193 -16.00 -2.31 -13.91
CA ASN A 193 -16.24 -1.82 -15.26
C ASN A 193 -15.09 -2.12 -16.25
N ASP A 194 -14.19 -3.06 -15.91
CA ASP A 194 -13.02 -3.44 -16.73
C ASP A 194 -12.12 -2.27 -17.19
N ALA A 195 -12.11 -1.19 -16.40
CA ALA A 195 -11.36 0.04 -16.66
C ALA A 195 -10.21 0.26 -15.65
N ALA A 196 -10.07 -0.61 -14.64
CA ALA A 196 -9.00 -0.50 -13.64
C ALA A 196 -7.60 -0.60 -14.26
N ARG A 197 -7.50 -1.35 -15.36
CA ARG A 197 -6.22 -1.58 -16.04
C ARG A 197 -5.60 -0.29 -16.57
N CYS A 198 -6.41 0.58 -17.17
CA CYS A 198 -5.95 1.84 -17.75
C CYS A 198 -5.34 2.78 -16.69
N VAL A 199 -5.85 2.76 -15.46
CA VAL A 199 -5.46 3.72 -14.41
C VAL A 199 -4.33 3.25 -13.51
N ALA A 200 -3.93 1.98 -13.58
CA ALA A 200 -2.98 1.39 -12.64
C ALA A 200 -1.63 2.12 -12.58
N SER A 201 -1.14 2.60 -13.73
CA SER A 201 0.07 3.42 -13.80
C SER A 201 -0.11 4.74 -13.04
N SER A 202 -1.22 5.45 -13.22
CA SER A 202 -1.48 6.69 -12.49
C SER A 202 -1.74 6.49 -11.00
N TYR A 203 -2.29 5.34 -10.60
CA TYR A 203 -2.33 4.92 -9.20
C TYR A 203 -0.91 4.77 -8.64
N TYR A 204 -0.02 4.11 -9.37
CA TYR A 204 1.38 3.97 -8.97
C TYR A 204 2.05 5.33 -8.79
N GLU A 205 1.80 6.27 -9.70
CA GLU A 205 2.36 7.62 -9.63
C GLU A 205 1.83 8.44 -8.45
N ALA A 206 0.52 8.48 -8.24
CA ALA A 206 -0.10 9.24 -7.16
C ALA A 206 0.18 8.61 -5.78
N MET A 207 0.00 7.30 -5.67
CA MET A 207 0.16 6.57 -4.40
C MET A 207 1.61 6.49 -3.96
N GLY A 208 2.55 6.34 -4.91
CA GLY A 208 3.98 6.30 -4.64
C GLY A 208 4.53 7.53 -3.90
N ALA A 209 3.83 8.66 -3.97
CA ALA A 209 4.20 9.88 -3.25
C ALA A 209 3.28 10.20 -2.06
N LEU A 210 1.98 9.90 -2.16
CA LEU A 210 0.98 10.38 -1.21
C LEU A 210 0.61 9.36 -0.13
N LEU A 211 0.68 8.06 -0.41
CA LEU A 211 0.08 7.04 0.45
C LEU A 211 0.71 7.02 1.85
N THR A 212 2.01 6.79 1.93
CA THR A 212 2.68 6.71 3.23
C THR A 212 2.65 8.03 4.01
N PRO A 213 2.89 9.21 3.40
CA PRO A 213 2.72 10.49 4.10
C PRO A 213 1.30 10.73 4.64
N LEU A 214 0.26 10.40 3.86
CA LEU A 214 -1.14 10.52 4.31
C LEU A 214 -1.42 9.58 5.50
N LEU A 215 -1.01 8.32 5.41
CA LEU A 215 -1.19 7.36 6.50
C LEU A 215 -0.45 7.79 7.77
N ARG A 216 0.78 8.31 7.62
CA ARG A 216 1.56 8.87 8.74
C ARG A 216 0.80 10.01 9.41
N ALA A 217 0.29 10.96 8.64
CA ALA A 217 -0.41 12.12 9.16
C ALA A 217 -1.77 11.74 9.79
N SER A 218 -2.51 10.80 9.18
CA SER A 218 -3.72 10.21 9.75
C SER A 218 -3.42 9.54 11.10
N LEU A 219 -2.34 8.77 11.18
CA LEU A 219 -1.94 8.08 12.41
C LEU A 219 -1.55 9.07 13.52
N GLN A 220 -0.76 10.10 13.20
CA GLN A 220 -0.39 11.14 14.15
C GLN A 220 -1.63 11.89 14.66
N ARG A 221 -2.57 12.23 13.77
CA ARG A 221 -3.84 12.88 14.14
C ARG A 221 -4.66 12.00 15.08
N TRP A 222 -4.71 10.69 14.82
CA TRP A 222 -5.38 9.72 15.70
C TRP A 222 -4.71 9.67 17.09
N GLN A 223 -3.38 9.58 17.15
CA GLN A 223 -2.62 9.60 18.41
C GLN A 223 -2.90 10.89 19.21
N GLN A 224 -2.86 12.05 18.55
CA GLN A 224 -3.15 13.34 19.18
C GLN A 224 -4.59 13.43 19.71
N ARG A 225 -5.58 12.95 18.95
CA ARG A 225 -6.99 12.90 19.40
C ARG A 225 -7.14 12.02 20.64
N ARG A 226 -6.55 10.83 20.65
CA ARG A 226 -6.53 9.92 21.81
C ARG A 226 -5.88 10.56 23.03
N LEU A 227 -4.75 11.24 22.86
CA LEU A 227 -4.08 11.95 23.96
C LEU A 227 -4.94 13.09 24.52
N ARG A 228 -5.60 13.89 23.66
CA ARG A 228 -6.52 14.95 24.11
C ARG A 228 -7.71 14.37 24.87
N TRP A 229 -8.34 13.33 24.33
CA TRP A 229 -9.46 12.65 24.98
C TRP A 229 -9.07 12.10 26.37
N ARG A 230 -7.87 11.52 26.50
CA ARG A 230 -7.34 11.08 27.80
C ARG A 230 -7.17 12.23 28.79
N ARG A 231 -6.59 13.37 28.35
CA ARG A 231 -6.43 14.56 29.22
C ARG A 231 -7.79 15.07 29.69
N GLN A 232 -8.78 15.08 28.80
CA GLN A 232 -10.14 15.49 29.14
C GLN A 232 -10.78 14.55 30.17
N GLN A 233 -10.63 13.22 30.00
CA GLN A 233 -11.12 12.26 31.00
C GLN A 233 -10.44 12.42 32.36
N GLN A 234 -9.12 12.65 32.39
CA GLN A 234 -8.39 12.89 33.64
C GLN A 234 -8.85 14.18 34.34
N GLN A 235 -9.14 15.23 33.57
CA GLN A 235 -9.69 16.48 34.10
C GLN A 235 -11.10 16.27 34.69
N CYS A 236 -11.98 15.54 34.02
CA CYS A 236 -13.32 15.22 34.53
C CYS A 236 -13.27 14.34 35.78
N ALA A 237 -12.39 13.33 35.82
CA ALA A 237 -12.23 12.46 36.98
C ALA A 237 -11.64 13.21 38.19
N GLY A 238 -10.66 14.10 37.96
CA GLY A 238 -10.07 14.94 39.00
C GLY A 238 -11.06 15.93 39.61
N ALA A 239 -11.91 16.56 38.78
CA ALA A 239 -12.95 17.47 39.25
C ALA A 239 -14.01 16.77 40.11
N SER A 240 -14.36 15.52 39.79
CA SER A 240 -15.32 14.74 40.59
C SER A 240 -14.75 14.30 41.94
N ALA A 241 -13.42 14.10 42.05
CA ALA A 241 -12.77 13.74 43.31
C ALA A 241 -12.63 14.94 44.26
N THR A 242 -12.47 16.17 43.74
CA THR A 242 -12.37 17.39 44.56
C THR A 242 -13.69 17.82 45.20
N VAL A 243 -14.83 17.43 44.65
CA VAL A 243 -16.15 17.77 45.22
C VAL A 243 -16.56 16.79 46.34
N GLY A 244 -16.09 15.53 46.30
CA GLY A 244 -16.41 14.52 47.32
C GLY A 244 -15.66 14.66 48.65
N ALA A 245 -14.67 15.54 48.75
CA ALA A 245 -13.88 15.74 49.97
C ALA A 245 -14.38 16.91 50.85
N ALA A 246 -15.40 17.65 50.42
CA ALA A 246 -15.87 18.87 51.11
C ALA A 246 -17.19 18.71 51.88
N GLU A 247 -17.82 17.54 51.92
CA GLU A 247 -19.09 17.33 52.66
C GLU A 247 -18.92 16.36 53.83
N GLY A 248 -18.23 16.83 54.86
CA GLY A 248 -18.43 16.41 56.24
C GLY A 248 -19.13 17.54 57.00
N GLY A 249 -20.42 17.77 56.74
CA GLY A 249 -21.17 18.87 57.35
C GLY A 249 -22.67 18.69 57.22
N VAL A 250 -23.29 18.27 58.33
CA VAL A 250 -24.72 18.04 58.60
C VAL A 250 -25.64 19.14 58.04
N GLY A 251 -26.74 18.77 57.38
CA GLY A 251 -27.84 19.70 57.07
C GLY A 251 -28.94 19.14 56.18
N THR A 252 -30.00 18.63 56.80
CA THR A 252 -31.32 18.32 56.20
C THR A 252 -31.99 19.54 55.56
N ALA A 253 -32.46 19.44 54.31
CA ALA A 253 -33.78 19.94 53.86
C ALA A 253 -33.97 19.71 52.35
N GLY A 254 -35.19 19.28 51.99
CA GLY A 254 -35.60 18.93 50.64
C GLY A 254 -35.66 20.10 49.65
N GLY A 255 -35.44 19.76 48.38
CA GLY A 255 -35.57 20.67 47.26
C GLY A 255 -35.64 19.89 45.95
N SER A 256 -36.88 19.65 45.50
CA SER A 256 -37.22 19.15 44.17
C SER A 256 -36.60 20.05 43.08
N ALA A 257 -35.57 19.58 42.40
CA ALA A 257 -35.00 20.24 41.22
C ALA A 257 -35.06 19.30 40.01
N ARG A 258 -35.72 19.82 38.97
CA ARG A 258 -36.03 19.17 37.71
C ARG A 258 -34.79 18.60 37.02
N SER A 259 -34.93 17.32 36.67
CA SER A 259 -34.34 16.65 35.51
C SER A 259 -34.09 17.60 34.33
N GLY A 260 -32.87 18.13 34.25
CA GLY A 260 -32.32 18.70 33.02
C GLY A 260 -31.70 17.58 32.21
N GLU A 261 -32.45 17.07 31.23
CA GLU A 261 -31.90 16.28 30.11
C GLU A 261 -30.97 17.18 29.29
N GLY A 262 -29.77 17.43 29.82
CA GLY A 262 -28.64 17.85 29.02
C GLY A 262 -28.24 16.65 28.19
N VAL A 263 -28.83 16.51 27.01
CA VAL A 263 -28.30 15.67 25.93
C VAL A 263 -26.90 16.22 25.63
N VAL A 264 -25.90 15.71 26.35
CA VAL A 264 -24.53 15.71 25.89
C VAL A 264 -24.60 14.89 24.63
N GLN A 265 -24.76 15.59 23.52
CA GLN A 265 -24.66 15.08 22.18
C GLN A 265 -23.23 14.54 22.09
N SER A 266 -23.10 13.27 22.48
CA SER A 266 -21.92 12.47 22.29
C SER A 266 -21.57 12.65 20.83
N ASP A 267 -20.44 13.29 20.54
CA ASP A 267 -19.83 13.24 19.23
C ASP A 267 -19.60 11.75 18.90
N CYS A 268 -20.60 11.10 18.32
CA CYS A 268 -20.56 9.67 17.95
C CYS A 268 -19.45 9.41 16.92
N GLU A 269 -18.94 10.45 16.27
CA GLU A 269 -17.76 10.44 15.41
C GLU A 269 -16.44 10.31 16.20
N ALA A 270 -16.39 10.77 17.47
CA ALA A 270 -15.19 10.71 18.31
C ALA A 270 -14.81 9.27 18.70
N GLY A 271 -15.76 8.33 18.61
CA GLY A 271 -15.56 6.91 18.92
C GLY A 271 -15.19 6.02 17.72
N LYS A 272 -15.23 6.52 16.48
CA LYS A 272 -14.89 5.69 15.31
C LYS A 272 -13.39 5.42 15.31
N MET A 273 -13.02 4.21 15.73
CA MET A 273 -11.64 3.74 15.80
C MET A 273 -11.01 3.86 14.42
N TRP A 274 -9.86 4.54 14.33
CA TRP A 274 -9.04 4.53 13.13
C TRP A 274 -8.78 3.06 12.75
N SER A 275 -9.19 2.65 11.56
CA SER A 275 -8.98 1.30 11.06
C SER A 275 -8.00 1.34 9.90
N VAL A 276 -7.00 0.45 9.94
CA VAL A 276 -6.04 0.30 8.85
C VAL A 276 -6.78 -0.01 7.55
N GLN A 277 -7.86 -0.79 7.61
CA GLN A 277 -8.62 -1.16 6.43
C GLN A 277 -9.39 0.02 5.81
N ALA A 278 -9.92 0.95 6.61
CA ALA A 278 -10.55 2.15 6.04
C ALA A 278 -9.51 3.05 5.35
N GLU A 279 -8.32 3.19 5.93
CA GLU A 279 -7.33 4.17 5.49
C GLU A 279 -6.37 3.62 4.44
N ALA A 280 -6.11 2.31 4.44
CA ALA A 280 -5.22 1.62 3.50
C ALA A 280 -5.96 0.56 2.65
N GLY A 281 -7.29 0.62 2.58
CA GLY A 281 -8.13 -0.30 1.79
C GLY A 281 -7.75 -0.37 0.31
N VAL A 282 -7.22 0.73 -0.25
CA VAL A 282 -6.70 0.77 -1.63
C VAL A 282 -5.62 -0.28 -1.88
N LEU A 283 -4.73 -0.55 -0.90
CA LEU A 283 -3.71 -1.59 -1.02
C LEU A 283 -4.32 -2.99 -1.02
N VAL A 284 -5.42 -3.19 -0.29
CA VAL A 284 -6.17 -4.45 -0.30
C VAL A 284 -6.76 -4.72 -1.67
N THR A 285 -7.37 -3.70 -2.28
CA THR A 285 -7.93 -3.80 -3.63
C THR A 285 -6.84 -3.99 -4.69
N LEU A 286 -5.70 -3.30 -4.59
CA LEU A 286 -4.54 -3.50 -5.46
C LEU A 286 -3.96 -4.92 -5.33
N ALA A 287 -3.82 -5.42 -4.10
CA ALA A 287 -3.36 -6.78 -3.84
C ALA A 287 -4.29 -7.83 -4.46
N LYS A 288 -5.61 -7.61 -4.35
CA LYS A 288 -6.62 -8.46 -4.98
C LYS A 288 -6.59 -8.41 -6.50
N LEU A 289 -6.40 -7.22 -7.10
CA LEU A 289 -6.24 -7.07 -8.55
C LEU A 289 -4.97 -7.76 -9.06
N ALA A 290 -3.84 -7.59 -8.36
CA ALA A 290 -2.59 -8.27 -8.70
C ALA A 290 -2.75 -9.80 -8.64
N ARG A 291 -3.37 -10.32 -7.57
CA ARG A 291 -3.68 -11.75 -7.44
C ARG A 291 -4.58 -12.26 -8.58
N TRP A 292 -5.61 -11.49 -8.90
CA TRP A 292 -6.56 -11.80 -9.97
C TRP A 292 -5.85 -11.84 -11.33
N ASP A 293 -5.03 -10.84 -11.67
CA ASP A 293 -4.27 -10.82 -12.92
C ASP A 293 -3.28 -11.98 -13.00
N VAL A 294 -2.57 -12.33 -11.91
CA VAL A 294 -1.66 -13.49 -11.88
C VAL A 294 -2.40 -14.81 -12.16
N ALA A 295 -3.60 -14.98 -11.59
CA ALA A 295 -4.43 -16.15 -11.88
C ALA A 295 -4.82 -16.21 -13.37
N HIS A 296 -5.19 -15.08 -13.98
CA HIS A 296 -5.55 -15.00 -15.40
C HIS A 296 -4.36 -15.21 -16.34
N LEU A 297 -3.15 -14.78 -15.95
CA LEU A 297 -1.92 -15.08 -16.70
C LEU A 297 -1.63 -16.59 -16.72
N SER A 298 -1.87 -17.27 -15.59
CA SER A 298 -1.61 -18.70 -15.43
C SER A 298 -2.55 -19.56 -16.29
N ASP A 299 -3.78 -19.11 -16.52
CA ASP A 299 -4.79 -19.75 -17.37
C ASP A 299 -4.47 -19.70 -18.88
N GLY A 300 -3.37 -19.05 -19.29
CA GLY A 300 -2.94 -18.98 -20.69
C GLY A 300 -3.77 -18.04 -21.58
N ARG A 301 -4.85 -17.44 -21.08
CA ARG A 301 -5.73 -16.50 -21.81
C ARG A 301 -5.04 -15.20 -22.24
N SER A 302 -3.93 -14.83 -21.61
CA SER A 302 -3.18 -13.60 -21.95
C SER A 302 -2.02 -13.80 -22.95
N ARG A 303 -1.78 -15.01 -23.45
CA ARG A 303 -0.69 -15.28 -24.41
C ARG A 303 -1.03 -14.85 -25.84
N SER A 304 -1.65 -13.68 -26.01
CA SER A 304 -1.57 -13.03 -27.31
C SER A 304 -0.09 -12.79 -27.61
N GLY A 305 0.37 -13.06 -28.84
CA GLY A 305 1.79 -13.00 -29.21
C GLY A 305 2.45 -11.60 -29.10
N GLY A 306 1.83 -10.65 -28.40
CA GLY A 306 2.27 -9.28 -28.21
C GLY A 306 3.50 -9.13 -27.31
N MET A 307 3.91 -7.87 -27.17
CA MET A 307 4.96 -7.39 -26.27
C MET A 307 4.55 -7.63 -24.80
N PRO A 308 5.47 -8.00 -23.91
CA PRO A 308 5.16 -8.23 -22.51
C PRO A 308 4.63 -6.99 -21.83
N ASP A 309 3.80 -7.27 -20.85
CA ASP A 309 3.16 -6.29 -19.99
C ASP A 309 4.16 -5.30 -19.38
N LEU A 310 5.35 -5.75 -18.96
CA LEU A 310 6.38 -4.89 -18.38
C LEU A 310 6.87 -3.74 -19.30
N PHE A 311 6.71 -3.86 -20.62
CA PHE A 311 7.13 -2.83 -21.58
C PHE A 311 5.98 -1.95 -22.05
N MET A 312 4.75 -2.31 -21.71
CA MET A 312 3.58 -1.49 -21.98
C MET A 312 3.44 -0.50 -20.83
N THR A 313 3.45 0.80 -21.14
CA THR A 313 3.15 1.86 -20.15
C THR A 313 1.79 1.68 -19.48
N ASP A 314 0.92 0.91 -20.14
CA ASP A 314 -0.48 0.72 -19.77
C ASP A 314 -0.74 -0.67 -19.15
N SER A 315 0.28 -1.53 -18.98
CA SER A 315 0.04 -2.78 -18.26
C SER A 315 -0.09 -2.52 -16.77
N PRO A 316 -1.17 -3.04 -16.15
CA PRO A 316 -1.44 -2.79 -14.74
C PRO A 316 -0.61 -3.68 -13.82
N LEU A 317 -0.27 -4.90 -14.21
CA LEU A 317 0.35 -5.88 -13.30
C LEU A 317 1.74 -5.46 -12.80
N PRO A 318 2.68 -4.98 -13.65
CA PRO A 318 3.97 -4.48 -13.18
C PRO A 318 3.82 -3.30 -12.22
N SER A 319 2.98 -2.32 -12.58
CA SER A 319 2.74 -1.14 -11.76
C SER A 319 2.14 -1.52 -10.41
N MET A 320 1.18 -2.46 -10.37
CA MET A 320 0.60 -2.96 -9.13
C MET A 320 1.61 -3.73 -8.28
N ALA A 321 2.37 -4.66 -8.88
CA ALA A 321 3.36 -5.46 -8.16
C ALA A 321 4.46 -4.58 -7.53
N LEU A 322 4.97 -3.61 -8.30
CA LEU A 322 5.93 -2.63 -7.81
C LEU A 322 5.29 -1.73 -6.75
N LEU A 323 4.06 -1.24 -6.96
CA LEU A 323 3.38 -0.41 -5.96
C LEU A 323 3.23 -1.13 -4.62
N LEU A 324 2.78 -2.38 -4.63
CA LEU A 324 2.65 -3.21 -3.44
C LEU A 324 4.01 -3.44 -2.76
N ALA A 325 5.06 -3.72 -3.53
CA ALA A 325 6.40 -3.87 -2.99
C ALA A 325 6.90 -2.56 -2.35
N PHE A 326 6.83 -1.43 -3.06
CA PHE A 326 7.29 -0.12 -2.61
C PHE A 326 6.51 0.38 -1.40
N GLU A 327 5.19 0.49 -1.54
CA GLU A 327 4.37 1.03 -0.46
C GLU A 327 4.23 0.08 0.70
N GLY A 328 4.21 -1.24 0.48
CA GLY A 328 4.14 -2.21 1.57
C GLY A 328 5.47 -2.40 2.30
N CYS A 329 6.52 -2.71 1.55
CA CYS A 329 7.72 -3.33 2.10
C CYS A 329 8.97 -2.45 2.07
N TYR A 330 9.00 -1.28 1.42
CA TYR A 330 10.21 -0.45 1.44
C TYR A 330 10.34 0.35 2.74
N LYS A 331 11.57 0.80 3.03
CA LYS A 331 11.91 1.64 4.21
C LYS A 331 11.09 2.92 4.34
N ASN A 332 10.51 3.41 3.25
CA ASN A 332 9.67 4.62 3.21
C ASN A 332 8.17 4.29 3.09
N GLY A 333 7.79 3.02 3.05
CA GLY A 333 6.41 2.53 2.94
C GLY A 333 5.73 2.31 4.29
N LEU A 334 4.75 1.42 4.34
CA LEU A 334 4.00 1.01 5.54
C LEU A 334 4.90 0.49 6.66
N SER A 335 5.97 -0.24 6.33
CA SER A 335 6.92 -0.75 7.32
C SER A 335 7.58 0.38 8.13
N SER A 336 7.70 1.59 7.55
CA SER A 336 8.21 2.79 8.21
C SER A 336 7.28 3.36 9.29
N LEU A 337 6.00 2.97 9.27
CA LEU A 337 4.99 3.45 10.22
C LEU A 337 4.97 2.60 11.50
N LEU A 338 5.44 1.35 11.44
CA LEU A 338 5.44 0.43 12.58
C LEU A 338 6.26 0.94 13.79
N PRO A 339 7.44 1.57 13.63
CA PRO A 339 8.18 2.17 14.74
C PRO A 339 7.44 3.32 15.44
N LEU A 340 6.56 4.04 14.74
CA LEU A 340 5.78 5.16 15.30
C LEU A 340 4.74 4.71 16.34
N LEU A 341 4.50 3.40 16.39
CA LEU A 341 3.54 2.76 17.29
C LEU A 341 4.23 2.08 18.46
N THR A 342 5.52 2.32 18.70
CA THR A 342 6.29 1.68 19.78
C THR A 342 5.68 1.93 21.16
N ASP A 343 5.87 0.95 22.04
CA ASP A 343 5.11 0.79 23.28
C ASP A 343 5.43 1.91 24.30
N PRO A 344 4.47 2.77 24.66
CA PRO A 344 4.69 3.85 25.63
C PRO A 344 5.02 3.31 27.04
N THR A 345 4.79 2.01 27.29
CA THR A 345 5.12 1.36 28.57
C THR A 345 6.62 1.32 28.84
N LYS A 346 7.50 1.26 27.82
CA LYS A 346 8.95 1.33 28.04
C LYS A 346 9.43 2.71 28.51
N THR A 347 8.74 3.77 28.10
CA THR A 347 9.01 5.13 28.59
C THR A 347 8.43 5.39 29.99
N ALA A 348 7.34 4.71 30.37
CA ALA A 348 6.74 4.85 31.69
C ALA A 348 7.45 4.02 32.77
N ALA A 349 7.95 2.82 32.43
CA ALA A 349 8.72 1.97 33.35
C ALA A 349 10.10 2.54 33.72
N ALA A 350 10.56 3.61 33.06
CA ALA A 350 11.80 4.32 33.37
C ALA A 350 11.63 5.44 34.42
N GLN A 351 10.43 5.62 35.00
CA GLN A 351 10.26 6.45 36.19
C GLN A 351 10.16 5.55 37.44
N PRO A 352 11.24 5.43 38.24
CA PRO A 352 11.20 4.74 39.52
C PRO A 352 10.60 5.68 40.57
N GLY A 353 9.49 5.28 41.21
CA GLY A 353 9.06 5.90 42.47
C GLY A 353 7.58 6.29 42.63
N GLY A 354 6.63 5.50 42.12
CA GLY A 354 5.20 5.76 42.36
C GLY A 354 4.42 4.48 42.62
N ASP A 355 4.53 3.95 43.84
CA ASP A 355 3.68 2.86 44.31
C ASP A 355 2.23 3.34 44.50
N GLY A 356 1.29 2.53 44.01
CA GLY A 356 -0.09 2.54 44.51
C GLY A 356 -1.04 3.54 43.85
N LEU A 357 -1.52 3.20 42.64
CA LEU A 357 -2.94 3.17 42.25
C LEU A 357 -3.02 2.93 40.75
N GLY A 358 -3.46 1.72 40.38
CA GLY A 358 -3.53 1.24 39.00
C GLY A 358 -4.33 2.17 38.09
N GLY A 359 -3.63 2.88 37.21
CA GLY A 359 -4.24 3.70 36.17
C GLY A 359 -4.92 2.83 35.11
N VAL A 360 -6.21 2.53 35.31
CA VAL A 360 -7.09 1.78 34.41
C VAL A 360 -7.04 2.29 32.95
N GLY A 361 -6.68 3.56 32.72
CA GLY A 361 -6.58 4.16 31.38
C GLY A 361 -5.32 3.83 30.57
N GLY A 362 -4.27 3.24 31.15
CA GLY A 362 -3.02 2.93 30.43
C GLY A 362 -3.15 1.76 29.45
N GLY A 363 -3.97 0.76 29.81
CA GLY A 363 -4.13 -0.47 29.04
C GLY A 363 -4.85 -0.27 27.69
N GLU A 364 -5.87 0.59 27.65
CA GLU A 364 -6.69 0.77 26.44
C GLU A 364 -5.89 1.39 25.28
N LEU A 365 -5.04 2.38 25.56
CA LEU A 365 -4.18 3.00 24.54
C LEU A 365 -3.16 2.00 23.98
N ALA A 366 -2.56 1.19 24.86
CA ALA A 366 -1.62 0.15 24.46
C ALA A 366 -2.31 -0.93 23.60
N LEU A 367 -3.55 -1.31 23.95
CA LEU A 367 -4.36 -2.24 23.15
C LEU A 367 -4.71 -1.66 21.77
N ALA A 368 -5.13 -0.39 21.71
CA ALA A 368 -5.46 0.26 20.46
C ALA A 368 -4.23 0.44 19.56
N ALA A 369 -3.10 0.88 20.12
CA ALA A 369 -1.83 0.97 19.39
C ALA A 369 -1.34 -0.41 18.91
N ALA A 370 -1.51 -1.46 19.71
CA ALA A 370 -1.19 -2.84 19.31
C ALA A 370 -2.11 -3.34 18.19
N ALA A 371 -3.41 -3.00 18.21
CA ALA A 371 -4.36 -3.35 17.15
C ALA A 371 -3.99 -2.65 15.82
N VAL A 372 -3.65 -1.36 15.88
CA VAL A 372 -3.18 -0.59 14.71
C VAL A 372 -1.86 -1.16 14.17
N ARG A 373 -0.91 -1.47 15.06
CA ARG A 373 0.37 -2.10 14.69
C ARG A 373 0.16 -3.45 14.01
N ARG A 374 -0.79 -4.25 14.51
CA ARG A 374 -1.17 -5.53 13.91
C ARG A 374 -1.75 -5.34 12.52
N GLY A 375 -2.73 -4.46 12.35
CA GLY A 375 -3.33 -4.23 11.04
C GLY A 375 -2.32 -3.74 10.00
N LEU A 376 -1.37 -2.87 10.41
CA LEU A 376 -0.28 -2.43 9.51
C LEU A 376 0.67 -3.58 9.16
N GLY A 377 1.06 -4.42 10.13
CA GLY A 377 1.89 -5.60 9.87
C GLY A 377 1.19 -6.60 8.93
N GLU A 378 -0.10 -6.85 9.15
CA GLU A 378 -0.92 -7.67 8.27
C GLU A 378 -1.04 -7.09 6.85
N MET A 379 -1.05 -5.76 6.71
CA MET A 379 -1.05 -5.08 5.41
C MET A 379 0.29 -5.18 4.69
N VAL A 380 1.42 -5.02 5.42
CA VAL A 380 2.77 -5.25 4.88
C VAL A 380 2.89 -6.67 4.33
N ASP A 381 2.46 -7.64 5.14
CA ASP A 381 2.45 -9.05 4.75
C ASP A 381 1.56 -9.31 3.53
N LEU A 382 0.39 -8.66 3.44
CA LEU A 382 -0.49 -8.79 2.28
C LEU A 382 0.19 -8.26 1.02
N CYS A 383 0.77 -7.07 1.12
CA CYS A 383 1.45 -6.44 -0.02
C CYS A 383 2.61 -7.30 -0.52
N GLY A 384 3.47 -7.79 0.36
CA GLY A 384 4.58 -8.66 -0.03
C GLY A 384 4.13 -10.04 -0.51
N GLY A 385 3.11 -10.61 0.13
CA GLY A 385 2.53 -11.90 -0.22
C GLY A 385 1.92 -11.94 -1.61
N GLU A 386 1.31 -10.84 -2.08
CA GLU A 386 0.78 -10.74 -3.44
C GLU A 386 1.82 -10.23 -4.46
N ALA A 387 2.76 -9.38 -4.03
CA ALA A 387 3.80 -8.89 -4.92
C ALA A 387 4.77 -10.01 -5.35
N LEU A 388 5.11 -10.97 -4.48
CA LEU A 388 6.05 -12.05 -4.82
C LEU A 388 5.56 -12.95 -5.98
N PRO A 389 4.33 -13.50 -5.98
CA PRO A 389 3.77 -14.24 -7.11
C PRO A 389 3.66 -13.38 -8.37
N ALA A 390 3.29 -12.11 -8.24
CA ALA A 390 3.20 -11.19 -9.37
C ALA A 390 4.58 -10.97 -10.03
N ILE A 391 5.63 -10.72 -9.24
CA ILE A 391 7.01 -10.59 -9.73
C ILE A 391 7.46 -11.89 -10.41
N ALA A 392 7.10 -13.05 -9.86
CA ALA A 392 7.43 -14.35 -10.47
C ALA A 392 6.77 -14.51 -11.85
N ALA A 393 5.47 -14.22 -11.95
CA ALA A 393 4.72 -14.30 -13.20
C ALA A 393 5.29 -13.35 -14.27
N LEU A 394 5.56 -12.10 -13.91
CA LEU A 394 6.19 -11.11 -14.78
C LEU A 394 7.57 -11.58 -15.27
N SER A 395 8.37 -12.18 -14.38
CA SER A 395 9.69 -12.67 -14.73
C SER A 395 9.64 -13.82 -15.74
N GLU A 396 8.71 -14.76 -15.56
CA GLU A 396 8.50 -15.86 -16.51
C GLU A 396 8.01 -15.36 -17.87
N GLU A 397 7.08 -14.40 -17.88
CA GLU A 397 6.57 -13.79 -19.11
C GLU A 397 7.70 -13.12 -19.91
N MET A 398 8.56 -12.35 -19.22
CA MET A 398 9.72 -11.71 -19.83
C MET A 398 10.71 -12.74 -20.40
N VAL A 399 11.00 -13.81 -19.65
CA VAL A 399 11.87 -14.91 -20.13
C VAL A 399 11.28 -15.55 -21.38
N ALA A 400 9.97 -15.86 -21.36
CA ALA A 400 9.27 -16.45 -22.49
C ALA A 400 9.32 -15.53 -23.72
N PHE A 401 9.16 -14.22 -23.53
CA PHE A 401 9.23 -13.25 -24.60
C PHE A 401 10.63 -13.09 -25.19
N MET A 402 11.67 -13.00 -24.34
CA MET A 402 13.06 -12.90 -24.80
C MET A 402 13.51 -14.13 -25.59
N LYS A 403 12.93 -15.31 -25.31
CA LYS A 403 13.19 -16.54 -26.07
C LYS A 403 12.57 -16.55 -27.47
N ARG A 404 11.59 -15.66 -27.77
CA ARG A 404 10.99 -15.58 -29.11
C ARG A 404 12.02 -15.06 -30.14
N PRO A 405 12.01 -15.56 -31.40
CA PRO A 405 12.84 -15.00 -32.45
C PRO A 405 12.50 -13.52 -32.72
N GLY A 406 13.51 -12.66 -32.91
CA GLY A 406 13.34 -11.27 -33.34
C GLY A 406 12.92 -10.23 -32.28
N SER A 407 12.41 -10.64 -31.12
CA SER A 407 12.01 -9.73 -30.03
C SER A 407 13.19 -9.12 -29.27
N ALA A 408 14.27 -9.88 -29.13
CA ALA A 408 15.35 -9.59 -28.17
C ALA A 408 16.26 -8.41 -28.55
N ASN A 409 16.53 -8.18 -29.84
CA ASN A 409 17.50 -7.16 -30.25
C ASN A 409 16.99 -5.72 -30.01
N ARG A 410 15.67 -5.49 -30.09
CA ARG A 410 15.10 -4.14 -29.91
C ARG A 410 15.12 -3.67 -28.44
N MET A 411 15.17 -4.59 -27.48
CA MET A 411 15.00 -4.27 -26.05
C MET A 411 16.31 -3.87 -25.36
N LEU A 412 17.43 -4.50 -25.72
CA LEU A 412 18.73 -4.17 -25.11
C LEU A 412 19.35 -2.90 -25.70
N THR A 413 19.03 -2.59 -26.97
CA THR A 413 19.50 -1.38 -27.65
C THR A 413 18.51 -0.21 -27.51
N GLY A 414 17.33 -0.43 -26.92
CA GLY A 414 16.33 0.59 -26.70
C GLY A 414 16.77 1.59 -25.63
N VAL A 415 17.49 2.63 -26.06
CA VAL A 415 17.83 3.80 -25.24
C VAL A 415 16.54 4.58 -25.01
N GLY A 416 15.89 4.38 -23.86
CA GLY A 416 14.62 5.08 -23.56
C GLY A 416 14.43 5.46 -22.10
N GLY A 417 15.33 5.05 -21.20
CA GLY A 417 15.31 5.57 -19.83
C GLY A 417 15.69 7.06 -19.80
N PRO A 418 15.21 7.84 -18.80
CA PRO A 418 15.54 9.26 -18.66
C PRO A 418 17.05 9.55 -18.56
N ASN A 419 17.87 8.52 -18.31
CA ASN A 419 19.33 8.59 -18.22
C ASN A 419 20.04 7.74 -19.30
N GLY A 420 19.36 7.38 -20.40
CA GLY A 420 19.91 6.51 -21.45
C GLY A 420 20.16 5.06 -21.04
N GLN A 421 19.61 4.64 -19.88
CA GLN A 421 19.77 3.28 -19.35
C GLN A 421 18.90 2.30 -20.15
N PRO A 422 19.36 1.05 -20.38
CA PRO A 422 18.54 0.00 -20.95
C PRO A 422 17.38 -0.32 -20.00
N ILE A 423 16.15 -0.03 -20.45
CA ILE A 423 14.93 -0.15 -19.63
C ILE A 423 14.80 -1.56 -19.01
N LEU A 424 15.17 -2.59 -19.77
CA LEU A 424 15.11 -3.98 -19.34
C LEU A 424 15.99 -4.27 -18.11
N SER A 425 17.29 -3.95 -18.16
CA SER A 425 18.20 -4.28 -17.06
C SER A 425 17.87 -3.50 -15.78
N ALA A 426 17.45 -2.24 -15.94
CA ALA A 426 16.98 -1.41 -14.82
C ALA A 426 15.73 -2.01 -14.16
N ASN A 427 14.78 -2.52 -14.94
CA ASN A 427 13.58 -3.17 -14.39
C ASN A 427 13.92 -4.50 -13.70
N VAL A 428 14.83 -5.31 -14.26
CA VAL A 428 15.28 -6.56 -13.60
C VAL A 428 15.89 -6.25 -12.23
N ARG A 429 16.75 -5.23 -12.16
CA ARG A 429 17.34 -4.76 -10.90
C ARG A 429 16.26 -4.29 -9.92
N LEU A 430 15.25 -3.56 -10.41
CA LEU A 430 14.14 -3.06 -9.60
C LEU A 430 13.29 -4.20 -9.00
N LEU A 431 13.00 -5.23 -9.80
CA LEU A 431 12.28 -6.42 -9.35
C LEU A 431 13.10 -7.21 -8.33
N ALA A 432 14.41 -7.41 -8.57
CA ALA A 432 15.31 -8.06 -7.61
C ALA A 432 15.37 -7.29 -6.28
N GLN A 433 15.44 -5.96 -6.34
CA GLN A 433 15.40 -5.11 -5.16
C GLN A 433 14.08 -5.25 -4.40
N SER A 434 12.96 -5.30 -5.13
CA SER A 434 11.62 -5.51 -4.56
C SER A 434 11.53 -6.83 -3.81
N VAL A 435 12.04 -7.93 -4.39
CA VAL A 435 12.10 -9.24 -3.72
C VAL A 435 12.87 -9.16 -2.40
N VAL A 436 14.05 -8.52 -2.39
CA VAL A 436 14.83 -8.33 -1.15
C VAL A 436 14.04 -7.54 -0.11
N GLN A 437 13.43 -6.42 -0.51
CA GLN A 437 12.65 -5.61 0.44
C GLN A 437 11.47 -6.39 1.02
N ILE A 438 10.78 -7.19 0.20
CA ILE A 438 9.67 -8.03 0.66
C ILE A 438 10.15 -9.06 1.67
N VAL A 439 11.21 -9.82 1.38
CA VAL A 439 11.70 -10.85 2.33
C VAL A 439 12.28 -10.25 3.60
N CYS A 440 12.83 -9.04 3.55
CA CYS A 440 13.27 -8.33 4.75
C CYS A 440 12.10 -8.03 5.68
N HIS A 441 10.98 -7.53 5.14
CA HIS A 441 9.93 -6.94 5.96
C HIS A 441 8.75 -7.88 6.22
N CYS A 442 8.41 -8.84 5.37
CA CYS A 442 7.27 -9.72 5.65
C CYS A 442 7.54 -10.69 6.80
N SER A 443 6.47 -11.09 7.49
CA SER A 443 6.51 -12.11 8.53
C SER A 443 6.85 -13.49 7.95
N PRO A 444 7.39 -14.42 8.78
CA PRO A 444 7.71 -15.77 8.32
C PRO A 444 6.49 -16.48 7.73
N ALA A 445 5.32 -16.37 8.37
CA ALA A 445 4.09 -16.98 7.91
C ALA A 445 3.65 -16.50 6.52
N ALA A 446 3.70 -15.19 6.28
CA ALA A 446 3.36 -14.60 4.99
C ALA A 446 4.33 -15.06 3.90
N LEU A 447 5.63 -15.13 4.23
CA LEU A 447 6.65 -15.62 3.29
C LEU A 447 6.49 -17.11 2.99
N VAL A 448 6.25 -17.97 3.97
CA VAL A 448 5.98 -19.40 3.71
C VAL A 448 4.78 -19.55 2.77
N ALA A 449 3.70 -18.80 3.01
CA ALA A 449 2.52 -18.84 2.14
C ALA A 449 2.77 -18.28 0.74
N ALA A 450 3.66 -17.28 0.60
CA ALA A 450 4.01 -16.66 -0.68
C ALA A 450 5.00 -17.48 -1.51
N VAL A 451 5.66 -18.49 -0.91
CA VAL A 451 6.61 -19.39 -1.58
C VAL A 451 7.72 -18.63 -2.32
N PRO A 452 8.51 -17.77 -1.64
CA PRO A 452 9.49 -16.86 -2.26
C PRO A 452 10.53 -17.56 -3.12
N GLN A 453 10.82 -18.84 -2.86
CA GLN A 453 11.71 -19.66 -3.67
C GLN A 453 11.28 -19.76 -5.15
N ARG A 454 9.97 -19.72 -5.43
CA ARG A 454 9.43 -19.65 -6.79
C ARG A 454 9.84 -18.34 -7.47
N THR A 455 9.68 -17.22 -6.78
CA THR A 455 10.05 -15.90 -7.26
C THR A 455 11.55 -15.77 -7.47
N LEU A 456 12.37 -16.29 -6.53
CA LEU A 456 13.83 -16.29 -6.65
C LEU A 456 14.30 -17.09 -7.89
N ALA A 457 13.73 -18.28 -8.12
CA ALA A 457 14.06 -19.09 -9.29
C ALA A 457 13.64 -18.41 -10.61
N ALA A 458 12.44 -17.82 -10.66
CA ALA A 458 11.95 -17.07 -11.82
C ALA A 458 12.82 -15.85 -12.13
N MET A 459 13.19 -15.08 -11.10
CA MET A 459 14.11 -13.95 -11.21
C MET A 459 15.50 -14.40 -11.69
N ALA A 460 16.03 -15.52 -11.20
CA ALA A 460 17.32 -16.02 -11.66
C ALA A 460 17.28 -16.43 -13.14
N ARG A 461 16.19 -17.05 -13.62
CA ARG A 461 15.99 -17.32 -15.05
C ARG A 461 15.99 -16.03 -15.87
N LEU A 462 15.32 -14.99 -15.37
CA LEU A 462 15.28 -13.68 -16.00
C LEU A 462 16.68 -13.04 -16.09
N VAL A 463 17.40 -12.98 -14.98
CA VAL A 463 18.77 -12.43 -14.91
C VAL A 463 19.70 -13.18 -15.88
N ARG A 464 19.65 -14.52 -15.91
CA ARG A 464 20.46 -15.33 -16.84
C ARG A 464 20.12 -15.09 -18.30
N GLU A 465 18.84 -14.94 -18.63
CA GLU A 465 18.46 -14.67 -20.02
C GLU A 465 18.96 -13.28 -20.44
N VAL A 466 18.87 -12.25 -19.58
CA VAL A 466 19.48 -10.94 -19.85
C VAL A 466 21.01 -11.06 -20.03
N GLU A 467 21.70 -11.79 -19.16
CA GLU A 467 23.14 -12.01 -19.24
C GLU A 467 23.55 -12.74 -20.53
N LYS A 468 22.82 -13.79 -20.92
CA LYS A 468 23.03 -14.54 -22.18
C LYS A 468 22.88 -13.63 -23.40
N ARG A 469 21.94 -12.69 -23.35
CA ARG A 469 21.72 -11.73 -24.45
C ARG A 469 22.79 -10.66 -24.49
N MET A 470 23.17 -10.12 -23.34
CA MET A 470 24.32 -9.21 -23.23
C MET A 470 25.59 -9.85 -23.83
N ARG A 471 25.87 -11.13 -23.52
CA ARG A 471 27.00 -11.88 -24.10
C ARG A 471 26.95 -11.96 -25.63
N ARG A 472 25.76 -12.13 -26.21
CA ARG A 472 25.57 -12.15 -27.68
C ARG A 472 25.76 -10.78 -28.34
N LEU A 473 25.57 -9.69 -27.60
CA LEU A 473 25.66 -8.30 -28.10
C LEU A 473 27.03 -7.65 -27.79
N GLY A 474 28.11 -8.42 -27.78
CA GLY A 474 29.47 -7.91 -27.52
C GLY A 474 29.90 -7.94 -26.04
N GLY A 475 29.12 -8.57 -25.16
CA GLY A 475 29.49 -8.83 -23.78
C GLY A 475 29.44 -7.60 -22.87
N ALA A 476 30.06 -7.72 -21.70
CA ALA A 476 30.05 -6.69 -20.65
C ALA A 476 30.77 -5.40 -21.09
N ALA A 477 31.83 -5.51 -21.88
CA ALA A 477 32.58 -4.36 -22.40
C ALA A 477 31.71 -3.47 -23.31
N ALA A 478 30.86 -4.08 -24.14
CA ALA A 478 29.94 -3.35 -25.01
C ALA A 478 28.70 -2.81 -24.27
N ASN A 479 28.36 -3.38 -23.11
CA ASN A 479 27.14 -3.05 -22.36
C ASN A 479 27.41 -2.95 -20.84
N PRO A 480 28.28 -2.03 -20.39
CA PRO A 480 28.73 -1.98 -18.99
C PRO A 480 27.59 -1.74 -18.00
N THR A 481 26.60 -0.94 -18.38
CA THR A 481 25.39 -0.70 -17.60
C THR A 481 24.56 -1.97 -17.37
N VAL A 482 24.34 -2.76 -18.43
CA VAL A 482 23.60 -4.04 -18.34
C VAL A 482 24.36 -5.02 -17.45
N ALA A 483 25.69 -5.09 -17.61
CA ALA A 483 26.55 -5.94 -16.80
C ALA A 483 26.46 -5.58 -15.31
N PHE A 484 26.52 -4.29 -15.00
CA PHE A 484 26.35 -3.79 -13.63
C PHE A 484 24.98 -4.15 -13.06
N ASP A 485 23.90 -3.94 -13.79
CA ASP A 485 22.54 -4.26 -13.34
C ASP A 485 22.33 -5.76 -13.12
N VAL A 486 22.88 -6.61 -13.99
CA VAL A 486 22.88 -8.08 -13.85
C VAL A 486 23.64 -8.49 -12.59
N GLN A 487 24.83 -7.93 -12.36
CA GLN A 487 25.64 -8.20 -11.17
C GLN A 487 24.91 -7.75 -9.89
N GLN A 488 24.34 -6.55 -9.88
CA GLN A 488 23.54 -6.04 -8.76
C GLN A 488 22.33 -6.93 -8.49
N SER A 489 21.63 -7.37 -9.53
CA SER A 489 20.48 -8.27 -9.40
C SER A 489 20.88 -9.61 -8.77
N SER A 490 22.01 -10.18 -9.18
CA SER A 490 22.58 -11.40 -8.58
C SER A 490 22.92 -11.23 -7.08
N GLY A 491 23.56 -10.10 -6.74
CA GLY A 491 23.85 -9.75 -5.36
C GLY A 491 22.58 -9.60 -4.51
N LEU A 492 21.54 -8.97 -5.05
CA LEU A 492 20.23 -8.83 -4.40
C LEU A 492 19.57 -10.20 -4.17
N LEU A 493 19.56 -11.10 -5.16
CA LEU A 493 19.03 -12.46 -4.97
C LEU A 493 19.79 -13.23 -3.88
N SER A 494 21.11 -13.04 -3.80
CA SER A 494 21.93 -13.63 -2.73
C SER A 494 21.55 -13.10 -1.35
N LEU A 495 21.36 -11.79 -1.23
CA LEU A 495 20.88 -11.17 0.01
C LEU A 495 19.52 -11.72 0.41
N ALA A 496 18.59 -11.89 -0.53
CA ALA A 496 17.28 -12.48 -0.23
C ALA A 496 17.40 -13.91 0.34
N VAL A 497 18.26 -14.75 -0.24
CA VAL A 497 18.53 -16.10 0.29
C VAL A 497 19.12 -16.04 1.70
N MET A 498 20.03 -15.11 1.97
CA MET A 498 20.57 -14.93 3.32
C MET A 498 19.50 -14.50 4.32
N VAL A 499 18.59 -13.60 3.94
CA VAL A 499 17.47 -13.19 4.80
C VAL A 499 16.60 -14.38 5.15
N LEU A 500 16.21 -15.17 4.15
CA LEU A 500 15.39 -16.38 4.36
C LEU A 500 16.14 -17.43 5.20
N THR A 501 17.45 -17.56 5.04
CA THR A 501 18.28 -18.49 5.83
C THR A 501 18.47 -18.03 7.27
N SER A 502 18.44 -16.72 7.54
CA SER A 502 18.70 -16.17 8.88
C SER A 502 17.62 -16.51 9.92
N ASP A 503 16.47 -17.01 9.46
CA ASP A 503 15.29 -17.41 10.23
C ASP A 503 15.06 -18.92 10.06
N GLU A 504 14.92 -19.65 11.17
CA GLU A 504 14.88 -21.12 11.14
C GLU A 504 13.64 -21.67 10.41
N ALA A 505 12.47 -21.05 10.62
CA ALA A 505 11.23 -21.49 9.99
C ALA A 505 11.29 -21.27 8.46
N LEU A 506 11.83 -20.14 8.03
CA LEU A 506 11.99 -19.84 6.61
C LEU A 506 13.10 -20.65 5.95
N ARG A 507 14.17 -20.94 6.67
CA ARG A 507 15.25 -21.80 6.19
C ARG A 507 14.69 -23.18 5.86
N VAL A 508 13.92 -23.77 6.77
CA VAL A 508 13.33 -25.10 6.58
C VAL A 508 12.28 -25.09 5.47
N ALA A 509 11.38 -24.11 5.47
CA ALA A 509 10.23 -24.11 4.57
C ALA A 509 10.53 -23.57 3.16
N CYS A 510 11.43 -22.59 3.03
CA CYS A 510 11.60 -21.84 1.78
C CYS A 510 12.95 -22.11 1.09
N VAL A 511 14.05 -22.18 1.85
CA VAL A 511 15.41 -22.25 1.27
C VAL A 511 16.27 -23.34 1.93
N PRO A 512 15.79 -24.60 2.01
CA PRO A 512 16.45 -25.65 2.78
C PRO A 512 17.81 -25.97 2.17
N GLY A 513 18.84 -25.46 2.81
CA GLY A 513 20.21 -25.66 2.38
C GLY A 513 20.62 -24.87 1.12
N TRP A 514 20.12 -23.66 0.95
CA TRP A 514 20.57 -22.82 -0.17
C TRP A 514 21.86 -22.05 0.12
N LEU A 515 22.22 -21.88 1.39
CA LEU A 515 23.41 -21.12 1.82
C LEU A 515 24.47 -22.04 2.42
N TRP A 516 25.73 -21.79 2.08
CA TRP A 516 26.89 -22.38 2.74
C TRP A 516 28.02 -21.38 2.97
N GLY A 517 28.89 -21.66 3.93
CA GLY A 517 30.07 -20.87 4.21
C GLY A 517 31.34 -21.57 3.75
N THR A 518 32.23 -20.84 3.07
CA THR A 518 33.55 -21.30 2.69
C THR A 518 34.58 -20.51 3.49
N PRO A 519 35.53 -21.17 4.18
CA PRO A 519 36.54 -20.45 4.96
C PRO A 519 37.49 -19.67 4.05
N LEU A 520 37.75 -18.41 4.39
CA LEU A 520 38.84 -17.61 3.82
C LEU A 520 39.98 -17.42 4.82
N PRO A 521 41.21 -17.14 4.33
CA PRO A 521 42.29 -16.66 5.19
C PRO A 521 41.85 -15.46 6.04
N ARG A 522 42.36 -15.36 7.27
CA ARG A 522 42.09 -14.20 8.14
C ARG A 522 42.60 -12.92 7.46
N GLY A 523 41.78 -11.88 7.45
CA GLY A 523 42.11 -10.58 6.85
C GLY A 523 41.64 -10.40 5.40
N SER A 524 41.08 -11.43 4.76
CA SER A 524 40.41 -11.29 3.47
C SER A 524 39.02 -10.67 3.63
N ASP A 525 38.61 -9.88 2.63
CA ASP A 525 37.24 -9.36 2.56
C ASP A 525 36.24 -10.50 2.33
N ASP A 526 35.07 -10.40 2.98
CA ASP A 526 33.99 -11.36 2.80
C ASP A 526 33.48 -11.29 1.35
N GLN A 527 33.46 -12.42 0.63
CA GLN A 527 32.94 -12.51 -0.73
C GLN A 527 31.68 -13.36 -0.77
N VAL A 528 30.76 -13.02 -1.68
CA VAL A 528 29.51 -13.75 -1.85
C VAL A 528 29.39 -14.18 -3.30
N GLU A 529 29.21 -15.48 -3.50
CA GLU A 529 28.97 -16.08 -4.80
C GLU A 529 27.54 -16.59 -4.88
N CYS A 530 26.87 -16.28 -6.00
CA CYS A 530 25.55 -16.79 -6.33
C CYS A 530 25.66 -17.72 -7.54
N GLU A 531 25.33 -18.99 -7.36
CA GLU A 531 25.19 -19.97 -8.42
C GLU A 531 23.87 -19.73 -9.16
N LEU A 532 23.79 -18.64 -9.92
CA LEU A 532 22.58 -18.24 -10.67
C LEU A 532 22.08 -19.37 -11.58
N GLU A 533 23.00 -20.16 -12.14
CA GLU A 533 22.66 -21.33 -12.94
C GLU A 533 21.83 -22.34 -12.14
N GLN A 534 22.31 -22.73 -10.96
CA GLN A 534 21.60 -23.68 -10.11
C GLN A 534 20.25 -23.11 -9.67
N LEU A 535 20.21 -21.83 -9.25
CA LEU A 535 18.97 -21.17 -8.85
C LEU A 535 17.93 -21.12 -9.99
N SER A 536 18.39 -20.84 -11.22
CA SER A 536 17.50 -20.76 -12.39
C SER A 536 16.94 -22.11 -12.83
N ASN A 537 17.66 -23.21 -12.54
CA ASN A 537 17.28 -24.57 -12.89
C ASN A 537 16.27 -25.16 -11.90
N LEU A 538 15.98 -24.47 -10.79
CA LEU A 538 14.99 -24.92 -9.84
C LEU A 538 13.58 -24.85 -10.41
N THR A 539 12.92 -26.01 -10.39
CA THR A 539 11.54 -26.21 -10.83
C THR A 539 10.86 -27.20 -9.89
N GLY A 540 9.53 -27.24 -9.90
CA GLY A 540 8.74 -28.17 -9.10
C GLY A 540 8.39 -27.67 -7.70
N PRO A 541 7.63 -28.46 -6.92
CA PRO A 541 7.07 -28.04 -5.63
C PRO A 541 8.10 -28.02 -4.50
N ASP A 542 9.11 -28.91 -4.53
CA ASP A 542 9.91 -29.20 -3.34
C ASP A 542 11.14 -28.29 -3.19
N TYR A 543 11.61 -27.66 -4.28
CA TYR A 543 12.76 -26.71 -4.29
C TYR A 543 13.99 -27.19 -3.50
N ALA A 544 14.07 -28.49 -3.22
CA ALA A 544 15.08 -29.13 -2.42
C ALA A 544 16.29 -29.38 -3.29
N ILE A 545 17.46 -28.99 -2.81
CA ILE A 545 18.69 -29.01 -3.60
C ILE A 545 19.77 -29.87 -2.94
N THR A 546 20.63 -30.43 -3.78
CA THR A 546 21.77 -31.26 -3.38
C THR A 546 23.07 -30.48 -3.28
N CYS A 547 23.08 -29.18 -3.63
CA CYS A 547 24.25 -28.30 -3.65
C CYS A 547 23.89 -26.87 -3.20
N PRO A 548 24.82 -26.08 -2.63
CA PRO A 548 24.54 -24.72 -2.16
C PRO A 548 24.45 -23.73 -3.32
N ILE A 549 23.42 -22.87 -3.29
CA ILE A 549 23.17 -21.80 -4.28
C ILE A 549 23.97 -20.54 -3.96
N VAL A 550 24.08 -20.19 -2.68
CA VAL A 550 24.85 -19.04 -2.21
C VAL A 550 26.01 -19.53 -1.37
N ARG A 551 27.22 -19.10 -1.72
CA ARG A 551 28.42 -19.35 -0.93
C ARG A 551 28.94 -18.04 -0.35
N VAL A 552 29.13 -18.03 0.96
CA VAL A 552 29.74 -16.91 1.67
C VAL A 552 31.15 -17.30 2.03
N HIS A 553 32.10 -16.72 1.32
CA HIS A 553 33.52 -16.85 1.58
C HIS A 553 33.88 -15.86 2.68
N SER A 554 34.19 -16.36 3.88
CA SER A 554 34.44 -15.52 5.05
C SER A 554 35.37 -16.19 6.05
N ALA A 555 36.20 -15.40 6.73
CA ALA A 555 36.92 -15.88 7.91
C ALA A 555 35.96 -16.37 9.02
N ALA A 556 34.72 -15.86 9.07
CA ALA A 556 33.70 -16.34 10.01
C ALA A 556 33.17 -17.75 9.66
N ALA A 557 33.42 -18.24 8.45
CA ALA A 557 33.13 -19.62 8.05
C ALA A 557 34.24 -20.60 8.45
N ALA A 558 35.31 -20.17 9.13
CA ALA A 558 36.38 -21.04 9.62
C ALA A 558 35.90 -22.32 10.34
N PRO A 559 34.87 -22.29 11.22
CA PRO A 559 34.44 -23.51 11.88
C PRO A 559 33.60 -24.45 10.96
N LEU A 560 33.27 -24.03 9.74
CA LEU A 560 32.73 -24.89 8.67
C LEU A 560 33.83 -25.58 7.85
N ALA A 561 35.12 -25.25 8.08
CA ALA A 561 36.23 -25.87 7.36
C ALA A 561 36.27 -27.39 7.58
N GLY A 562 36.49 -28.14 6.49
CA GLY A 562 36.57 -29.61 6.53
C GLY A 562 35.22 -30.32 6.69
N LYS A 563 34.11 -29.59 6.91
CA LYS A 563 32.77 -30.16 6.98
C LYS A 563 32.19 -30.32 5.59
N ILE A 564 31.57 -31.48 5.34
CA ILE A 564 30.96 -31.76 4.05
C ILE A 564 29.48 -31.41 4.16
N TRP A 565 29.03 -30.55 3.24
CA TRP A 565 27.63 -30.13 3.09
C TRP A 565 26.60 -31.25 3.31
N ARG A 566 26.88 -32.43 2.74
CA ARG A 566 25.95 -33.57 2.70
C ARG A 566 25.83 -34.31 4.03
N THR A 567 26.89 -34.40 4.83
CA THR A 567 26.93 -35.27 6.01
C THR A 567 26.70 -34.50 7.31
N ASP A 568 27.13 -33.23 7.39
CA ASP A 568 27.09 -32.44 8.64
C ASP A 568 25.96 -31.40 8.66
N ARG A 569 24.95 -31.60 7.82
CA ARG A 569 23.94 -30.61 7.43
C ARG A 569 23.27 -29.95 8.64
N GLU A 570 22.72 -30.76 9.55
CA GLU A 570 21.98 -30.25 10.71
C GLU A 570 22.89 -29.60 11.76
N ALA A 571 24.06 -30.18 12.01
CA ALA A 571 25.02 -29.68 12.99
C ALA A 571 25.63 -28.32 12.59
N CYS A 572 25.63 -27.97 11.30
CA CYS A 572 26.21 -26.73 10.79
C CYS A 572 25.22 -25.56 10.71
N TRP A 573 23.91 -25.79 10.86
CA TRP A 573 22.90 -24.75 10.66
C TRP A 573 23.01 -23.54 11.56
N PRO A 574 23.23 -23.66 12.88
CA PRO A 574 23.40 -22.50 13.73
C PRO A 574 24.51 -21.56 13.23
N MET A 575 25.58 -22.14 12.68
CA MET A 575 26.74 -21.43 12.17
C MET A 575 26.46 -20.78 10.81
N VAL A 576 25.79 -21.48 9.90
CA VAL A 576 25.35 -20.92 8.61
C VAL A 576 24.37 -19.76 8.80
N MET A 577 23.43 -19.88 9.74
CA MET A 577 22.51 -18.80 10.09
C MET A 577 23.25 -17.61 10.73
N ALA A 578 24.22 -17.88 11.61
CA ALA A 578 25.04 -16.83 12.20
C ALA A 578 25.88 -16.09 11.14
N LEU A 579 26.42 -16.83 10.16
CA LEU A 579 27.13 -16.26 9.02
C LEU A 579 26.22 -15.37 8.17
N ALA A 580 25.01 -15.84 7.85
CA ALA A 580 24.00 -15.05 7.14
C ALA A 580 23.71 -13.73 7.88
N ARG A 581 23.43 -13.81 9.20
CA ARG A 581 23.15 -12.64 10.03
C ARG A 581 24.32 -11.66 10.08
N LYS A 582 25.55 -12.14 10.24
CA LYS A 582 26.75 -11.30 10.22
C LYS A 582 26.86 -10.55 8.90
N HIS A 583 26.73 -11.24 7.78
CA HIS A 583 26.87 -10.62 6.45
C HIS A 583 25.77 -9.58 6.20
N LEU A 584 24.53 -9.91 6.57
CA LEU A 584 23.37 -9.02 6.48
C LEU A 584 23.52 -7.73 7.31
N GLN A 585 24.20 -7.80 8.46
CA GLN A 585 24.55 -6.63 9.27
C GLN A 585 25.61 -5.77 8.57
N THR A 586 26.68 -6.39 8.05
CA THR A 586 27.75 -5.68 7.30
C THR A 586 27.20 -4.97 6.07
N ALA A 587 26.31 -5.63 5.32
CA ALA A 587 25.67 -5.08 4.12
C ALA A 587 24.67 -3.94 4.42
N ARG A 588 24.45 -3.59 5.70
CA ARG A 588 23.40 -2.63 6.15
C ARG A 588 22.00 -2.98 5.63
N ALA A 589 21.80 -4.23 5.22
CA ALA A 589 20.48 -4.78 4.94
C ALA A 589 19.66 -4.83 6.25
N PHE A 590 20.35 -5.00 7.38
CA PHE A 590 19.84 -4.85 8.74
C PHE A 590 20.60 -3.71 9.43
N SER A 591 19.90 -2.81 10.12
CA SER A 591 20.59 -2.01 11.15
C SER A 591 20.83 -2.90 12.37
N VAL A 592 21.95 -2.71 13.07
CA VAL A 592 22.23 -3.41 14.33
C VAL A 592 21.09 -3.13 15.31
N GLY A 593 20.40 -4.18 15.79
CA GLY A 593 19.19 -4.03 16.61
C GLY A 593 17.89 -3.83 15.83
N SER A 594 17.90 -3.84 14.49
CA SER A 594 16.69 -3.94 13.68
C SER A 594 16.07 -5.31 13.90
N LYS A 595 15.15 -5.25 14.83
CA LYS A 595 14.10 -6.19 15.11
C LYS A 595 13.17 -6.22 13.89
N VAL A 596 13.66 -6.48 12.66
CA VAL A 596 12.91 -6.20 11.39
C VAL A 596 11.57 -6.93 11.33
N ARG A 597 11.38 -7.98 12.12
CA ARG A 597 10.10 -8.71 12.26
C ARG A 597 9.55 -8.72 13.68
N TRP A 598 9.97 -7.78 14.53
CA TRP A 598 9.55 -7.75 15.93
C TRP A 598 8.05 -7.71 16.16
N TRP A 599 7.30 -7.19 15.19
CA TRP A 599 5.85 -7.22 15.26
C TRP A 599 5.36 -8.67 15.23
N SER A 600 5.94 -9.57 14.43
CA SER A 600 5.55 -10.99 14.41
C SER A 600 5.91 -11.70 15.73
N GLU A 601 7.07 -11.42 16.31
CA GLU A 601 7.46 -11.95 17.63
C GLU A 601 6.54 -11.48 18.77
N SER A 602 6.02 -10.25 18.67
CA SER A 602 5.08 -9.69 19.66
C SER A 602 3.71 -10.38 19.61
N PHE A 603 3.37 -11.03 18.49
CA PHE A 603 2.13 -11.79 18.35
C PHE A 603 2.26 -13.23 18.87
N ALA A 604 3.42 -13.87 18.68
CA ALA A 604 3.69 -15.20 19.22
C ALA A 604 3.61 -15.24 20.76
N ARG A 605 4.21 -14.26 21.46
CA ARG A 605 4.25 -14.21 22.93
C ARG A 605 2.90 -14.02 23.64
N ARG A 606 1.86 -13.53 22.95
CA ARG A 606 0.53 -13.36 23.56
C ARG A 606 -0.31 -14.64 23.53
N ALA A 607 0.07 -15.63 22.73
CA ALA A 607 -0.55 -16.94 22.73
C ALA A 607 -0.11 -17.80 23.93
N GLU A 608 1.06 -17.51 24.52
CA GLU A 608 1.62 -18.26 25.65
C GLU A 608 0.98 -17.91 27.00
N GLY A 609 0.15 -16.86 27.08
CA GLY A 609 -0.41 -16.34 28.34
C GLY A 609 -1.93 -16.43 28.49
N GLY A 610 -2.62 -17.17 27.63
CA GLY A 610 -4.07 -17.38 27.73
C GLY A 610 -4.39 -18.87 27.88
N GLU A 611 -4.88 -19.26 29.05
CA GLU A 611 -5.41 -20.61 29.30
C GLU A 611 -6.59 -20.88 28.37
N GLY A 612 -6.34 -21.64 27.29
CA GLY A 612 -7.37 -21.95 26.31
C GLY A 612 -6.84 -22.49 24.99
N GLY A 613 -6.15 -23.63 25.03
CA GLY A 613 -6.20 -24.64 23.96
C GLY A 613 -5.31 -24.42 22.74
N GLU A 614 -4.65 -25.50 22.36
CA GLU A 614 -3.82 -25.75 21.19
C GLU A 614 -4.24 -25.04 19.89
N GLU A 615 -3.22 -24.79 19.06
CA GLU A 615 -3.30 -24.27 17.69
C GLU A 615 -3.11 -22.74 17.53
N ALA A 616 -1.99 -22.22 18.03
CA ALA A 616 -1.36 -21.01 17.47
C ALA A 616 -0.70 -21.29 16.11
N VAL A 617 -1.38 -22.03 15.23
CA VAL A 617 -0.94 -22.22 13.84
C VAL A 617 -1.10 -20.87 13.15
N TRP A 618 -0.05 -20.47 12.44
CA TRP A 618 0.02 -19.26 11.65
C TRP A 618 -1.11 -19.22 10.61
N HIS A 619 -2.28 -18.69 10.96
CA HIS A 619 -3.41 -18.62 10.03
C HIS A 619 -3.21 -17.43 9.08
N TRP A 620 -2.52 -17.70 7.97
CA TRP A 620 -2.54 -16.87 6.77
C TRP A 620 -3.71 -17.30 5.87
N PRO A 621 -4.48 -16.36 5.26
CA PRO A 621 -4.29 -14.91 5.20
C PRO A 621 -4.76 -14.15 6.45
N PRO A 622 -4.47 -12.84 6.53
CA PRO A 622 -4.74 -12.03 7.72
C PRO A 622 -6.22 -12.00 8.11
N ARG A 623 -6.52 -12.28 9.39
CA ARG A 623 -7.90 -12.31 9.89
C ARG A 623 -8.54 -10.92 9.95
N SER A 624 -7.75 -9.85 10.12
CA SER A 624 -8.28 -8.49 10.26
C SER A 624 -8.65 -7.85 8.92
N LEU A 625 -7.96 -8.20 7.83
CA LEU A 625 -8.19 -7.60 6.51
C LEU A 625 -9.39 -8.18 5.75
N ARG A 626 -9.99 -9.28 6.23
CA ARG A 626 -11.21 -9.91 5.68
C ARG A 626 -11.21 -9.99 4.15
N LEU A 627 -10.37 -10.84 3.58
CA LEU A 627 -10.27 -11.06 2.13
C LEU A 627 -11.00 -12.32 1.66
N CYS A 628 -11.49 -12.31 0.43
CA CYS A 628 -11.83 -13.56 -0.26
C CYS A 628 -10.55 -14.36 -0.56
N ASN A 629 -10.54 -15.63 -0.22
CA ASN A 629 -9.39 -16.52 -0.40
C ASN A 629 -9.27 -17.12 -1.81
N ASN A 630 -10.29 -17.01 -2.65
CA ASN A 630 -10.20 -17.49 -4.02
C ASN A 630 -9.28 -16.56 -4.83
N PRO A 631 -8.14 -17.04 -5.39
CA PRO A 631 -7.25 -16.20 -6.19
C PRO A 631 -7.89 -15.62 -7.45
N GLY A 632 -8.87 -16.32 -8.02
CA GLY A 632 -9.65 -15.87 -9.17
C GLY A 632 -10.82 -14.93 -8.83
N CYS A 633 -10.99 -14.51 -7.57
CA CYS A 633 -12.14 -13.71 -7.14
C CYS A 633 -12.17 -12.32 -7.80
N GLY A 634 -13.02 -12.16 -8.81
CA GLY A 634 -13.32 -10.86 -9.45
C GLY A 634 -14.41 -10.02 -8.77
N ASN A 635 -14.84 -10.38 -7.55
CA ASN A 635 -15.90 -9.62 -6.88
C ASN A 635 -15.34 -8.34 -6.22
N PHE A 636 -15.38 -7.22 -6.93
CA PHE A 636 -15.01 -5.90 -6.42
C PHE A 636 -16.24 -5.07 -5.96
N GLY A 637 -17.38 -5.71 -5.70
CA GLY A 637 -18.56 -5.04 -5.20
C GLY A 637 -18.37 -4.39 -3.82
N GLY A 638 -19.31 -3.50 -3.46
CA GLY A 638 -19.29 -2.76 -2.19
C GLY A 638 -18.30 -1.60 -2.15
N ALA A 639 -18.29 -0.83 -1.05
CA ALA A 639 -17.41 0.33 -0.94
C ALA A 639 -16.01 0.00 -0.40
N SER A 640 -15.83 -1.19 0.21
CA SER A 640 -14.54 -1.72 0.68
C SER A 640 -14.61 -3.26 0.80
N GLU A 641 -13.48 -3.93 0.99
CA GLU A 641 -13.48 -5.39 1.16
C GLU A 641 -14.16 -5.79 2.48
N GLU A 642 -14.08 -4.92 3.48
CA GLU A 642 -14.69 -5.13 4.79
C GLU A 642 -16.22 -5.23 4.72
N GLU A 643 -16.83 -4.53 3.76
CA GLU A 643 -18.26 -4.51 3.53
C GLU A 643 -18.77 -5.77 2.81
N LEU A 644 -17.87 -6.60 2.26
CA LEU A 644 -18.28 -7.87 1.67
C LEU A 644 -18.74 -8.85 2.75
N ASP A 645 -19.89 -9.49 2.51
CA ASP A 645 -20.43 -10.56 3.35
C ASP A 645 -19.65 -11.86 3.13
N LEU A 646 -18.45 -11.93 3.71
CA LEU A 646 -17.56 -13.07 3.58
C LEU A 646 -17.95 -14.19 4.55
N LYS A 647 -18.29 -15.35 4.00
CA LYS A 647 -18.60 -16.57 4.76
C LYS A 647 -17.32 -17.35 5.05
N LYS A 648 -17.21 -17.87 6.29
CA LYS A 648 -16.08 -18.72 6.71
C LYS A 648 -16.20 -20.11 6.09
N CYS A 649 -15.07 -20.68 5.68
CA CYS A 649 -14.97 -22.10 5.38
C CYS A 649 -15.11 -22.95 6.66
N ARG A 650 -15.30 -24.26 6.50
CA ARG A 650 -15.38 -25.22 7.61
C ARG A 650 -14.12 -25.21 8.49
N CYS A 651 -12.93 -25.11 7.89
CA CYS A 651 -11.66 -24.99 8.61
C CYS A 651 -11.48 -23.66 9.35
N ARG A 652 -12.37 -22.67 9.14
CA ARG A 652 -12.33 -21.31 9.70
C ARG A 652 -11.09 -20.48 9.33
N ALA A 653 -10.11 -21.07 8.64
CA ALA A 653 -8.88 -20.41 8.20
C ALA A 653 -9.10 -19.46 7.01
N VAL A 654 -10.05 -19.79 6.14
CA VAL A 654 -10.31 -19.03 4.90
C VAL A 654 -11.75 -18.53 4.82
N ARG A 655 -11.97 -17.47 4.04
CA ARG A 655 -13.28 -16.85 3.82
C ARG A 655 -13.57 -16.67 2.33
N TYR A 656 -14.85 -16.67 1.98
CA TYR A 656 -15.32 -16.55 0.59
C TYR A 656 -16.49 -15.58 0.49
N CYS A 657 -16.54 -14.79 -0.59
CA CYS A 657 -17.68 -13.92 -0.86
C CYS A 657 -18.92 -14.69 -1.38
N GLY A 658 -18.80 -15.98 -1.66
CA GLY A 658 -19.92 -16.83 -2.04
C GLY A 658 -19.51 -18.28 -2.37
N PRO A 659 -20.50 -19.18 -2.56
CA PRO A 659 -20.26 -20.60 -2.80
C PRO A 659 -19.44 -20.91 -4.05
N ALA A 660 -19.55 -20.07 -5.10
CA ALA A 660 -18.78 -20.23 -6.33
C ALA A 660 -17.27 -20.10 -6.07
N CYS A 661 -16.85 -19.05 -5.36
CA CYS A 661 -15.45 -18.86 -4.96
C CYS A 661 -14.96 -19.97 -4.03
N GLN A 662 -15.82 -20.46 -3.13
CA GLN A 662 -15.46 -21.60 -2.28
C GLN A 662 -15.21 -22.85 -3.11
N LYS A 663 -16.12 -23.20 -4.03
CA LYS A 663 -16.01 -24.37 -4.89
C LYS A 663 -14.76 -24.33 -5.76
N GLU A 664 -14.49 -23.19 -6.39
CA GLU A 664 -13.30 -23.01 -7.23
C GLU A 664 -12.01 -23.19 -6.43
N HIS A 665 -11.86 -22.48 -5.31
CA HIS A 665 -10.67 -22.62 -4.46
C HIS A 665 -10.54 -24.02 -3.85
N TRP A 666 -11.66 -24.69 -3.55
CA TRP A 666 -11.70 -26.07 -3.08
C TRP A 666 -11.03 -27.02 -4.08
N HIS A 667 -11.40 -26.93 -5.36
CA HIS A 667 -10.83 -27.73 -6.44
C HIS A 667 -9.38 -27.34 -6.78
N ALA A 668 -8.99 -26.09 -6.55
CA ALA A 668 -7.62 -25.61 -6.74
C ALA A 668 -6.61 -26.09 -5.68
N GLY A 669 -7.04 -26.92 -4.72
CA GLY A 669 -6.15 -27.58 -3.76
C GLY A 669 -6.48 -27.33 -2.29
N HIS A 670 -7.38 -26.40 -1.96
CA HIS A 670 -7.76 -26.14 -0.56
C HIS A 670 -8.33 -27.38 0.15
N LYS A 671 -8.91 -28.32 -0.61
CA LYS A 671 -9.37 -29.62 -0.09
C LYS A 671 -8.30 -30.35 0.75
N ALA A 672 -7.03 -30.26 0.37
CA ALA A 672 -5.94 -30.95 1.06
C ALA A 672 -5.58 -30.34 2.42
N VAL A 673 -5.97 -29.08 2.67
CA VAL A 673 -5.61 -28.32 3.88
C VAL A 673 -6.84 -28.05 4.77
N CYS A 674 -8.05 -28.30 4.27
CA CYS A 674 -9.29 -28.00 5.00
C CYS A 674 -9.77 -29.14 5.92
N MET A 675 -9.35 -30.38 5.64
CA MET A 675 -9.65 -31.55 6.48
C MET A 675 -8.73 -31.55 7.69
#